data_AF-A0A9D7MB32-F1
#
_entry.id   AF-A0A9D7MB32-F1
#
_cell.length_a   1.000
_cell.length_b   1.000
_cell.length_c   1.000
_cell.angle_alpha   90.00
_cell.angle_beta   90.00
_cell.angle_gamma   90.00
#
_symmetry.space_group_name_H-M   'P 1'
#
loop_
_entity.id
_entity.type
_entity.pdbx_description
1 polymer ?
#
loop_
_entity_poly.entity_id
_entity_poly.type
_entity_poly.pdbx_seq_one_letter_code
_entity_poly.pdbx_strand_id
1 'polypeptide(L)'
;MKYHFNIIYILLLLLIATSCNQQSGESDIVTGNDSFVVKNFNPVSNFQADSSKIVSLSLDYYDAINQGFRIPTIRQSDNGAFQVKFEIKNTSARAARYEYKILYTNETYKFSEVDDSGKENPLSWENFYGSWENTDILVKETGEINPDGKFHLITDEITIVGNPRNEKRYFENGKNDRWKRNPRVGEYRFLLVITQKGDGSENSIPDYVKDIAGFEKYKNKNPFYFINSEEYKKHNDLVCVLGDINLKVYAKPDLGQGVYINPVNFQNIDTMNLTSKNCGQDSSIYENAAFEQFINNIDPSMKFVNIPVVKDIMGDGYTKKDYNWDKAFYKIEEMIATLPGVARKPCETVYSDFESKKIVMRNPGCVEGSWRKESVGIRTRHGFTYGKYRLKCKLTQLLNKDNVWNGITNAIWLLYQQNSGAWNNRRACEKEGFMETYWGGDNDKRVPIINYSEIDFEILKTPPYCPPFDFPPVIQNPTYNQYDVSKWDVPFPEELIKADPMISVACTNWDMACKQPRNFNSGCNEIKHQDKLYYSHRWTDKYRALTQKKYESDDELFASDYYYFQIDWKPNEIIWSIGLSPSNMREVGYMNYEVTSIPNNQMTLIITQEYHNTKWWPGSPYMQENIPFPSKDLIGEIYELVIE
;
A
#
# COMPACT_ATOMS: atom_id res chain seq x y z
N MET A 1 -36.82 27.35 60.25
CA MET A 1 -36.32 27.66 58.89
C MET A 1 -35.11 26.80 58.48
N LYS A 2 -35.08 25.50 58.82
CA LYS A 2 -34.01 24.55 58.45
C LYS A 2 -34.53 23.20 57.91
N TYR A 3 -35.85 23.01 57.84
CA TYR A 3 -36.49 21.78 57.34
C TYR A 3 -37.09 21.90 55.94
N HIS A 4 -37.22 23.11 55.37
CA HIS A 4 -37.73 23.29 54.01
C HIS A 4 -36.65 23.25 52.91
N PHE A 5 -35.36 23.35 53.26
CA PHE A 5 -34.27 23.32 52.28
C PHE A 5 -33.93 21.90 51.80
N ASN A 6 -34.13 20.88 52.63
CA ASN A 6 -33.81 19.49 52.28
C ASN A 6 -34.88 18.81 51.40
N ILE A 7 -36.14 19.26 51.48
CA ILE A 7 -37.22 18.70 50.64
C ILE A 7 -37.08 19.16 49.19
N ILE A 8 -36.60 20.40 48.96
CA ILE A 8 -36.38 20.92 47.60
C ILE A 8 -35.21 20.20 46.91
N TYR A 9 -34.14 19.87 47.64
CA TYR A 9 -33.01 19.11 47.06
C TYR A 9 -33.37 17.66 46.71
N ILE A 10 -34.22 17.00 47.52
CA ILE A 10 -34.69 15.64 47.25
C ILE A 10 -35.67 15.62 46.06
N LEU A 11 -36.54 16.64 45.92
CA LEU A 11 -37.40 16.79 44.74
C LEU A 11 -36.63 17.15 43.46
N LEU A 12 -35.56 17.93 43.55
CA LEU A 12 -34.68 18.23 42.39
C LEU A 12 -33.90 16.99 41.94
N LEU A 13 -33.42 16.15 42.88
CA LEU A 13 -32.73 14.89 42.58
C LEU A 13 -33.68 13.83 42.00
N LEU A 14 -34.95 13.79 42.42
CA LEU A 14 -35.98 12.93 41.83
C LEU A 14 -36.39 13.38 40.42
N LEU A 15 -36.41 14.70 40.14
CA LEU A 15 -36.66 15.23 38.79
C LEU A 15 -35.49 14.96 37.82
N ILE A 16 -34.25 14.95 38.31
CA ILE A 16 -33.07 14.57 37.51
C ILE A 16 -33.03 13.05 37.26
N ALA A 17 -33.48 12.22 38.21
CA ALA A 17 -33.57 10.77 38.04
C ALA A 17 -34.68 10.33 37.05
N THR A 18 -35.73 11.13 36.85
CA THR A 18 -36.78 10.84 35.84
C THR A 18 -36.50 11.45 34.46
N SER A 19 -35.42 12.22 34.30
CA SER A 19 -35.02 12.83 33.02
C SER A 19 -34.00 11.99 32.23
N CYS A 20 -33.51 10.88 32.78
CA CYS A 20 -32.57 9.98 32.10
C CYS A 20 -33.25 8.69 31.61
N ASN A 21 -34.46 8.79 31.07
CA ASN A 21 -35.11 7.68 30.35
C ASN A 21 -35.70 8.11 29.00
N GLN A 22 -35.10 9.12 28.37
CA GLN A 22 -35.10 9.17 26.92
C GLN A 22 -34.07 8.14 26.46
N GLN A 23 -34.54 6.91 26.20
CA GLN A 23 -33.99 6.15 25.08
C GLN A 23 -33.96 7.15 23.93
N SER A 24 -32.77 7.54 23.49
CA SER A 24 -32.58 8.12 22.18
C SER A 24 -33.18 7.10 21.22
N GLY A 25 -34.42 7.35 20.80
CA GLY A 25 -35.02 6.58 19.73
C GLY A 25 -34.17 6.87 18.51
N GLU A 26 -33.21 5.98 18.24
CA GLU A 26 -32.74 5.83 16.88
C GLU A 26 -33.99 5.59 16.06
N SER A 27 -34.33 6.55 15.20
CA SER A 27 -35.42 6.36 14.25
C SER A 27 -34.98 5.24 13.32
N ASP A 28 -35.49 4.03 13.54
CA ASP A 28 -35.33 2.92 12.60
C ASP A 28 -35.65 3.45 11.19
N ILE A 29 -34.66 3.47 10.29
CA ILE A 29 -34.90 3.88 8.90
C ILE A 29 -35.74 2.77 8.25
N VAL A 30 -37.02 3.06 8.05
CA VAL A 30 -37.95 2.19 7.33
C VAL A 30 -37.93 2.60 5.86
N THR A 31 -37.51 1.69 4.99
CA THR A 31 -37.53 1.87 3.53
C THR A 31 -38.44 0.82 2.91
N GLY A 32 -39.30 1.19 1.98
CA GLY A 32 -40.22 0.23 1.39
C GLY A 32 -41.04 0.79 0.23
N ASN A 33 -41.97 -0.03 -0.23
CA ASN A 33 -42.97 0.30 -1.25
C ASN A 33 -44.36 -0.12 -0.75
N ASP A 34 -45.34 -0.12 -1.66
CA ASP A 34 -46.73 -0.45 -1.32
C ASP A 34 -46.90 -1.91 -0.88
N SER A 35 -46.03 -2.82 -1.32
CA SER A 35 -46.12 -4.26 -1.08
C SER A 35 -45.39 -4.73 0.17
N PHE A 36 -44.30 -4.06 0.55
CA PHE A 36 -43.55 -4.38 1.76
C PHE A 36 -42.67 -3.24 2.22
N VAL A 37 -42.28 -3.29 3.49
CA VAL A 37 -41.29 -2.39 4.08
C VAL A 37 -40.19 -3.18 4.78
N VAL A 38 -38.98 -2.63 4.74
CA VAL A 38 -37.75 -3.19 5.31
C VAL A 38 -37.19 -2.22 6.33
N LYS A 39 -36.64 -2.73 7.44
CA LYS A 39 -35.88 -1.94 8.39
C LYS A 39 -34.74 -2.75 9.01
N ASN A 40 -33.88 -2.05 9.77
CA ASN A 40 -32.85 -2.66 10.62
C ASN A 40 -31.88 -3.56 9.85
N PHE A 41 -31.47 -3.15 8.64
CA PHE A 41 -30.46 -3.87 7.88
C PHE A 41 -29.07 -3.71 8.54
N ASN A 42 -28.67 -4.75 9.25
CA ASN A 42 -27.38 -4.87 9.91
C ASN A 42 -26.56 -6.00 9.26
N PRO A 43 -25.59 -5.67 8.40
CA PRO A 43 -24.80 -6.65 7.66
C PRO A 43 -23.72 -7.36 8.50
N VAL A 44 -23.44 -6.86 9.71
CA VAL A 44 -22.34 -7.33 10.58
C VAL A 44 -22.80 -7.48 12.03
N SER A 45 -24.01 -8.01 12.22
CA SER A 45 -24.74 -7.99 13.50
C SER A 45 -24.10 -8.79 14.65
N ASN A 46 -23.12 -9.63 14.35
CA ASN A 46 -22.30 -10.34 15.34
C ASN A 46 -21.04 -9.58 15.77
N PHE A 47 -20.84 -8.36 15.28
CA PHE A 47 -19.76 -7.48 15.68
C PHE A 47 -20.31 -6.20 16.33
N GLN A 48 -19.60 -5.72 17.35
CA GLN A 48 -19.93 -4.47 18.00
C GLN A 48 -19.34 -3.30 17.21
N ALA A 49 -20.19 -2.39 16.74
CA ALA A 49 -19.77 -1.13 16.15
C ALA A 49 -19.37 -0.12 17.25
N ASP A 50 -18.49 0.81 16.91
CA ASP A 50 -18.18 1.96 17.75
C ASP A 50 -19.32 3.01 17.73
N SER A 51 -19.12 4.12 18.44
CA SER A 51 -20.08 5.23 18.49
C SER A 51 -20.35 5.89 17.13
N SER A 52 -19.48 5.67 16.14
CA SER A 52 -19.60 6.19 14.78
C SER A 52 -20.24 5.18 13.83
N LYS A 53 -20.78 4.06 14.35
CA LYS A 53 -21.35 2.94 13.58
C LYS A 53 -20.33 2.25 12.67
N ILE A 54 -19.07 2.16 13.11
CA ILE A 54 -18.01 1.45 12.38
C ILE A 54 -17.58 0.20 13.16
N VAL A 55 -17.55 -0.94 12.47
CA VAL A 55 -16.87 -2.15 12.94
C VAL A 55 -15.46 -2.16 12.35
N SER A 56 -14.43 -2.27 13.18
CA SER A 56 -13.03 -2.34 12.70
C SER A 56 -12.48 -3.75 12.85
N LEU A 57 -11.92 -4.32 11.78
CA LEU A 57 -11.27 -5.64 11.79
C LEU A 57 -9.91 -5.59 11.10
N SER A 58 -8.90 -6.16 11.76
CA SER A 58 -7.60 -6.40 11.12
C SER A 58 -7.67 -7.64 10.22
N LEU A 59 -6.92 -7.64 9.12
CA LEU A 59 -6.69 -8.85 8.34
C LEU A 59 -5.98 -9.90 9.19
N ASP A 60 -6.43 -11.14 9.04
CA ASP A 60 -5.87 -12.30 9.73
C ASP A 60 -4.87 -13.00 8.81
N TYR A 61 -3.59 -12.99 9.20
CA TYR A 61 -2.47 -13.45 8.38
C TYR A 61 -2.22 -14.95 8.43
N TYR A 62 -2.78 -15.67 9.41
CA TYR A 62 -2.51 -17.09 9.55
C TYR A 62 -3.10 -17.85 8.36
N ASP A 63 -2.24 -18.60 7.67
CA ASP A 63 -2.48 -19.39 6.45
C ASP A 63 -3.02 -18.57 5.26
N ALA A 64 -2.98 -17.24 5.34
CA ALA A 64 -3.46 -16.36 4.28
C ALA A 64 -2.63 -16.49 2.99
N ILE A 65 -1.40 -17.00 3.08
CA ILE A 65 -0.56 -17.26 1.89
C ILE A 65 -1.14 -18.37 1.01
N ASN A 66 -1.78 -19.39 1.59
CA ASN A 66 -2.33 -20.53 0.86
C ASN A 66 -3.79 -20.30 0.46
N GLN A 67 -4.57 -19.66 1.34
CA GLN A 67 -6.03 -19.51 1.17
C GLN A 67 -6.44 -18.13 0.63
N GLY A 68 -5.55 -17.14 0.66
CA GLY A 68 -5.91 -15.73 0.57
C GLY A 68 -6.59 -15.22 1.84
N PHE A 69 -6.77 -13.91 1.95
CA PHE A 69 -7.49 -13.34 3.10
C PHE A 69 -9.00 -13.61 3.02
N ARG A 70 -9.57 -13.90 4.19
CA ARG A 70 -11.01 -14.10 4.47
C ARG A 70 -11.40 -13.21 5.63
N ILE A 71 -12.55 -12.52 5.54
CA ILE A 71 -13.03 -11.60 6.57
C ILE A 71 -14.52 -11.86 6.85
N PRO A 72 -14.90 -12.21 8.09
CA PRO A 72 -14.03 -12.63 9.18
C PRO A 72 -13.49 -14.06 8.96
N THR A 73 -12.43 -14.44 9.68
CA THR A 73 -12.01 -15.84 9.83
C THR A 73 -12.69 -16.49 11.05
N ILE A 74 -12.51 -17.80 11.22
CA ILE A 74 -12.99 -18.52 12.43
C ILE A 74 -12.30 -18.07 13.73
N ARG A 75 -11.18 -17.33 13.62
CA ARG A 75 -10.51 -16.69 14.76
C ARG A 75 -11.12 -15.33 15.12
N GLN A 76 -11.99 -14.81 14.25
CA GLN A 76 -12.64 -13.50 14.39
C GLN A 76 -14.16 -13.61 14.62
N SER A 77 -14.79 -14.72 14.21
CA SER A 77 -16.17 -15.07 14.56
C SER A 77 -16.37 -16.59 14.61
N ASP A 78 -17.40 -17.05 15.33
CA ASP A 78 -17.65 -18.48 15.60
C ASP A 78 -17.71 -19.38 14.34
N ASN A 79 -18.16 -18.82 13.21
CA ASN A 79 -18.34 -19.54 11.94
C ASN A 79 -17.47 -18.97 10.80
N GLY A 80 -16.63 -17.96 11.05
CA GLY A 80 -15.90 -17.26 9.99
C GLY A 80 -16.80 -16.56 8.97
N ALA A 81 -17.93 -16.02 9.44
CA ALA A 81 -18.84 -15.18 8.66
C ALA A 81 -19.36 -13.98 9.47
N PHE A 82 -19.82 -12.96 8.74
CA PHE A 82 -20.66 -11.90 9.27
C PHE A 82 -22.11 -12.37 9.31
N GLN A 83 -22.78 -12.19 10.44
CA GLN A 83 -24.22 -12.41 10.54
C GLN A 83 -24.97 -11.19 10.03
N VAL A 84 -25.76 -11.38 8.99
CA VAL A 84 -26.64 -10.38 8.39
C VAL A 84 -28.03 -10.51 9.00
N LYS A 85 -28.62 -9.37 9.40
CA LYS A 85 -29.99 -9.29 9.92
C LYS A 85 -30.74 -8.15 9.24
N PHE A 86 -32.01 -8.36 8.95
CA PHE A 86 -32.94 -7.31 8.56
C PHE A 86 -34.37 -7.78 8.84
N GLU A 87 -35.31 -6.84 8.89
CA GLU A 87 -36.70 -7.15 9.16
C GLU A 87 -37.58 -6.74 7.99
N ILE A 88 -38.50 -7.63 7.56
CA ILE A 88 -39.50 -7.34 6.53
C ILE A 88 -40.88 -7.35 7.14
N LYS A 89 -41.70 -6.35 6.80
CA LYS A 89 -43.15 -6.38 7.02
C LYS A 89 -43.86 -6.43 5.66
N ASN A 90 -44.68 -7.46 5.46
CA ASN A 90 -45.57 -7.55 4.31
C ASN A 90 -46.75 -6.57 4.49
N THR A 91 -46.91 -5.64 3.56
CA THR A 91 -48.02 -4.67 3.55
C THR A 91 -49.05 -4.95 2.46
N SER A 92 -48.82 -5.99 1.65
CA SER A 92 -49.75 -6.44 0.62
C SER A 92 -50.97 -7.15 1.24
N ALA A 93 -51.96 -7.49 0.41
CA ALA A 93 -53.18 -8.17 0.86
C ALA A 93 -53.03 -9.69 1.01
N ARG A 94 -51.94 -10.29 0.52
CA ARG A 94 -51.72 -11.75 0.50
C ARG A 94 -50.39 -12.11 1.12
N ALA A 95 -50.30 -13.33 1.65
CA ALA A 95 -49.01 -13.88 2.05
C ALA A 95 -48.07 -13.91 0.83
N ALA A 96 -46.80 -13.59 1.05
CA ALA A 96 -45.83 -13.43 -0.02
C ALA A 96 -44.45 -13.92 0.39
N ARG A 97 -43.66 -14.33 -0.61
CA ARG A 97 -42.21 -14.53 -0.47
C ARG A 97 -41.50 -13.35 -1.10
N TYR A 98 -40.29 -13.11 -0.62
CA TYR A 98 -39.41 -12.04 -1.09
C TYR A 98 -38.08 -12.63 -1.53
N GLU A 99 -37.57 -12.13 -2.63
CA GLU A 99 -36.24 -12.45 -3.13
C GLU A 99 -35.29 -11.31 -2.76
N TYR A 100 -34.08 -11.64 -2.33
CA TYR A 100 -33.12 -10.66 -1.87
C TYR A 100 -31.69 -10.96 -2.34
N LYS A 101 -30.89 -9.89 -2.41
CA LYS A 101 -29.45 -9.91 -2.71
C LYS A 101 -28.72 -9.02 -1.72
N ILE A 102 -27.64 -9.55 -1.15
CA ILE A 102 -26.72 -8.79 -0.28
C ILE A 102 -25.44 -8.53 -1.06
N LEU A 103 -25.01 -7.28 -1.08
CA LEU A 103 -23.81 -6.81 -1.75
C LEU A 103 -22.93 -6.03 -0.77
N TYR A 104 -21.61 -6.06 -1.01
CA TYR A 104 -20.66 -5.17 -0.35
C TYR A 104 -19.73 -4.53 -1.37
N THR A 105 -19.23 -3.34 -1.07
CA THR A 105 -18.18 -2.66 -1.85
C THR A 105 -17.20 -1.97 -0.92
N ASN A 106 -15.93 -1.92 -1.33
CA ASN A 106 -14.95 -1.03 -0.72
C ASN A 106 -15.21 0.40 -1.19
N GLU A 107 -15.34 1.34 -0.25
CA GLU A 107 -15.63 2.76 -0.46
C GLU A 107 -14.36 3.61 -0.48
N THR A 108 -13.31 3.21 0.24
CA THR A 108 -12.08 4.02 0.36
C THR A 108 -11.28 4.06 -0.94
N TYR A 109 -11.12 2.92 -1.61
CA TYR A 109 -10.29 2.77 -2.80
C TYR A 109 -11.13 2.37 -4.00
N LYS A 110 -12.04 3.25 -4.42
CA LYS A 110 -12.93 3.03 -5.56
C LYS A 110 -12.94 4.20 -6.54
N PHE A 111 -13.32 3.93 -7.78
CA PHE A 111 -13.84 4.96 -8.68
C PHE A 111 -15.29 5.26 -8.29
N SER A 112 -15.71 6.52 -8.42
CA SER A 112 -17.12 6.89 -8.33
C SER A 112 -17.94 6.02 -9.28
N GLU A 113 -19.12 5.55 -8.85
CA GLU A 113 -20.04 4.80 -9.71
C GLU A 113 -20.58 5.65 -10.86
N VAL A 114 -20.63 6.97 -10.68
CA VAL A 114 -21.08 7.93 -11.70
C VAL A 114 -19.94 8.83 -12.16
N ASP A 115 -19.93 9.16 -13.44
CA ASP A 115 -19.06 10.20 -14.03
C ASP A 115 -19.69 11.59 -13.92
N ASP A 116 -18.96 12.62 -14.37
CA ASP A 116 -19.41 14.02 -14.33
C ASP A 116 -20.67 14.29 -15.17
N SER A 117 -21.05 13.37 -16.08
CA SER A 117 -22.28 13.44 -16.88
C SER A 117 -23.47 12.74 -16.22
N GLY A 118 -23.27 12.14 -15.04
CA GLY A 118 -24.28 11.34 -14.33
C GLY A 118 -24.48 9.95 -14.94
N LYS A 119 -23.61 9.51 -15.85
CA LYS A 119 -23.62 8.14 -16.40
C LYS A 119 -22.71 7.24 -15.58
N GLU A 120 -22.84 5.94 -15.75
CA GLU A 120 -21.96 4.97 -15.12
C GLU A 120 -20.50 5.23 -15.50
N ASN A 121 -19.64 5.39 -14.49
CA ASN A 121 -18.22 5.60 -14.72
C ASN A 121 -17.61 4.33 -15.35
N PRO A 122 -16.92 4.45 -16.50
CA PRO A 122 -16.37 3.29 -17.21
C PRO A 122 -15.26 2.55 -16.46
N LEU A 123 -14.74 3.10 -15.36
CA LEU A 123 -13.75 2.45 -14.49
C LEU A 123 -14.37 1.88 -13.21
N SER A 124 -15.64 2.14 -12.91
CA SER A 124 -16.31 1.65 -11.69
C SER A 124 -16.40 0.14 -11.59
N TRP A 125 -16.29 -0.60 -12.71
CA TRP A 125 -16.20 -2.06 -12.69
C TRP A 125 -14.89 -2.58 -12.09
N GLU A 126 -13.85 -1.75 -11.99
CA GLU A 126 -12.59 -2.10 -11.31
C GLU A 126 -12.71 -2.04 -9.78
N ASN A 127 -13.84 -1.53 -9.26
CA ASN A 127 -14.09 -1.47 -7.81
C ASN A 127 -14.09 -2.87 -7.19
N PHE A 128 -13.75 -2.94 -5.90
CA PHE A 128 -13.82 -4.19 -5.16
C PHE A 128 -15.21 -4.33 -4.54
N TYR A 129 -16.03 -5.20 -5.13
CA TYR A 129 -17.37 -5.51 -4.64
C TYR A 129 -17.68 -7.01 -4.75
N GLY A 130 -18.61 -7.47 -3.93
CA GLY A 130 -18.94 -8.89 -3.81
C GLY A 130 -20.31 -9.15 -3.18
N SER A 131 -20.62 -10.42 -2.97
CA SER A 131 -21.86 -10.95 -2.38
C SER A 131 -21.52 -12.21 -1.56
N TRP A 132 -22.38 -13.23 -1.54
CA TRP A 132 -22.04 -14.54 -0.97
C TRP A 132 -20.80 -15.15 -1.62
N GLU A 133 -20.01 -15.89 -0.82
CA GLU A 133 -18.79 -16.56 -1.28
C GLU A 133 -19.07 -17.55 -2.43
N ASN A 134 -20.22 -18.25 -2.37
CA ASN A 134 -20.73 -19.05 -3.47
C ASN A 134 -21.45 -18.15 -4.48
N THR A 135 -20.78 -17.88 -5.60
CA THR A 135 -21.30 -17.00 -6.67
C THR A 135 -22.46 -17.60 -7.46
N ASP A 136 -22.75 -18.90 -7.32
CA ASP A 136 -23.91 -19.53 -7.96
C ASP A 136 -25.23 -19.11 -7.30
N ILE A 137 -25.16 -18.51 -6.11
CA ILE A 137 -26.31 -17.92 -5.42
C ILE A 137 -26.61 -16.56 -6.03
N LEU A 138 -27.54 -16.53 -6.99
CA LEU A 138 -27.97 -15.30 -7.66
C LEU A 138 -28.82 -14.42 -6.74
N VAL A 139 -29.82 -15.01 -6.09
CA VAL A 139 -30.69 -14.40 -5.07
C VAL A 139 -31.04 -15.47 -4.04
N LYS A 140 -31.42 -15.06 -2.84
CA LYS A 140 -32.04 -15.94 -1.84
C LYS A 140 -33.50 -15.57 -1.66
N GLU A 141 -34.29 -16.52 -1.18
CA GLU A 141 -35.71 -16.33 -0.92
C GLU A 141 -35.99 -16.38 0.58
N THR A 142 -36.95 -15.58 1.02
CA THR A 142 -37.53 -15.70 2.35
C THR A 142 -38.55 -16.83 2.40
N GLY A 143 -38.92 -17.24 3.62
CA GLY A 143 -40.14 -17.99 3.85
C GLY A 143 -41.38 -17.15 3.50
N GLU A 144 -42.56 -17.76 3.57
CA GLU A 144 -43.81 -17.04 3.37
C GLU A 144 -44.08 -16.11 4.56
N ILE A 145 -44.28 -14.82 4.27
CA ILE A 145 -44.56 -13.77 5.27
C ILE A 145 -46.01 -13.33 5.13
N ASN A 146 -46.78 -13.48 6.21
CA ASN A 146 -48.18 -13.09 6.25
C ASN A 146 -48.35 -11.57 6.35
N PRO A 147 -49.43 -11.00 5.80
CA PRO A 147 -49.76 -9.58 5.97
C PRO A 147 -50.39 -9.33 7.36
N ASP A 148 -49.67 -9.70 8.41
CA ASP A 148 -50.11 -9.64 9.81
C ASP A 148 -49.76 -8.31 10.52
N GLY A 149 -49.23 -7.36 9.76
CA GLY A 149 -48.81 -6.05 10.26
C GLY A 149 -47.51 -6.07 11.08
N LYS A 150 -46.81 -7.21 11.18
CA LYS A 150 -45.60 -7.37 11.97
C LYS A 150 -44.34 -7.41 11.11
N PHE A 151 -43.22 -7.06 11.72
CA PHE A 151 -41.91 -7.28 11.16
C PHE A 151 -41.44 -8.70 11.46
N HIS A 152 -40.91 -9.38 10.43
CA HIS A 152 -40.37 -10.73 10.49
C HIS A 152 -38.86 -10.65 10.28
N LEU A 153 -38.11 -11.22 11.22
CA LEU A 153 -36.65 -11.22 11.18
C LEU A 153 -36.15 -12.19 10.11
N ILE A 154 -35.28 -11.70 9.25
CA ILE A 154 -34.50 -12.49 8.30
C ILE A 154 -33.05 -12.47 8.74
N THR A 155 -32.42 -13.65 8.76
CA THR A 155 -31.01 -13.83 9.09
C THR A 155 -30.28 -14.48 7.93
N ASP A 156 -29.07 -14.02 7.64
CA ASP A 156 -28.20 -14.63 6.64
C ASP A 156 -26.73 -14.48 7.04
N GLU A 157 -25.81 -15.00 6.23
CA GLU A 157 -24.38 -14.94 6.47
C GLU A 157 -23.62 -14.58 5.19
N ILE A 158 -22.59 -13.74 5.34
CA ILE A 158 -21.67 -13.40 4.26
C ILE A 158 -20.22 -13.42 4.74
N THR A 159 -19.31 -13.58 3.79
CA THR A 159 -17.87 -13.49 4.02
C THR A 159 -17.25 -12.66 2.89
N ILE A 160 -16.33 -11.78 3.24
CA ILE A 160 -15.52 -11.04 2.27
C ILE A 160 -14.28 -11.88 1.99
N VAL A 161 -14.08 -12.25 0.73
CA VAL A 161 -12.97 -13.09 0.26
C VAL A 161 -12.27 -12.43 -0.91
N GLY A 162 -11.04 -12.87 -1.18
CA GLY A 162 -10.36 -12.48 -2.42
C GLY A 162 -11.11 -12.96 -3.68
N ASN A 163 -10.87 -12.31 -4.82
CA ASN A 163 -11.59 -12.57 -6.09
C ASN A 163 -13.12 -12.81 -5.90
N PRO A 164 -13.87 -11.88 -5.26
CA PRO A 164 -15.25 -12.12 -4.84
C PRO A 164 -16.24 -12.34 -5.99
N ARG A 165 -15.85 -11.98 -7.23
CA ARG A 165 -16.63 -12.15 -8.46
C ARG A 165 -16.27 -13.41 -9.24
N ASN A 166 -15.39 -14.25 -8.73
CA ASN A 166 -14.99 -15.51 -9.37
C ASN A 166 -14.42 -15.32 -10.80
N GLU A 167 -13.67 -14.23 -11.02
CA GLU A 167 -13.11 -13.91 -12.33
C GLU A 167 -12.09 -14.97 -12.77
N LYS A 168 -12.26 -15.49 -13.99
CA LYS A 168 -11.48 -16.62 -14.51
C LYS A 168 -9.99 -16.34 -14.62
N ARG A 169 -9.57 -15.07 -14.77
CA ARG A 169 -8.16 -14.69 -14.81
C ARG A 169 -7.38 -15.00 -13.52
N TYR A 170 -8.08 -15.22 -12.40
CA TYR A 170 -7.45 -15.57 -11.13
C TYR A 170 -7.56 -17.07 -10.80
N PHE A 171 -7.94 -17.90 -11.77
CA PHE A 171 -7.94 -19.35 -11.60
C PHE A 171 -6.63 -19.96 -12.06
N GLU A 172 -6.22 -21.02 -11.37
CA GLU A 172 -5.11 -21.88 -11.77
C GLU A 172 -5.52 -23.33 -11.53
N ASN A 173 -5.33 -24.19 -12.54
CA ASN A 173 -5.70 -25.61 -12.46
C ASN A 173 -7.15 -25.86 -11.98
N GLY A 174 -8.09 -24.98 -12.36
CA GLY A 174 -9.49 -25.05 -11.96
C GLY A 174 -9.81 -24.58 -10.54
N LYS A 175 -8.81 -24.19 -9.75
CA LYS A 175 -8.97 -23.60 -8.41
C LYS A 175 -8.96 -22.08 -8.50
N ASN A 176 -9.84 -21.41 -7.74
CA ASN A 176 -9.81 -19.96 -7.57
C ASN A 176 -8.70 -19.57 -6.59
N ASP A 177 -7.65 -18.92 -7.08
CA ASP A 177 -6.57 -18.42 -6.24
C ASP A 177 -6.95 -17.04 -5.68
N ARG A 178 -7.72 -17.08 -4.59
CA ARG A 178 -8.28 -15.91 -3.92
C ARG A 178 -7.21 -14.85 -3.60
N TRP A 179 -5.98 -15.25 -3.32
CA TRP A 179 -4.85 -14.36 -3.02
C TRP A 179 -4.39 -13.48 -4.21
N LYS A 180 -4.74 -13.82 -5.46
CA LYS A 180 -4.42 -13.00 -6.66
C LYS A 180 -5.24 -11.70 -6.74
N ARG A 181 -6.28 -11.57 -5.91
CA ARG A 181 -7.04 -10.34 -5.69
C ARG A 181 -7.54 -10.31 -4.26
N ASN A 182 -6.65 -9.98 -3.33
CA ASN A 182 -7.01 -9.88 -1.92
C ASN A 182 -8.15 -8.86 -1.68
N PRO A 183 -8.95 -9.03 -0.61
CA PRO A 183 -9.78 -7.96 -0.06
C PRO A 183 -8.98 -6.66 0.06
N ARG A 184 -9.60 -5.54 -0.32
CA ARG A 184 -9.01 -4.23 -0.12
C ARG A 184 -9.05 -3.86 1.36
N VAL A 185 -8.07 -3.11 1.81
CA VAL A 185 -8.18 -2.37 3.07
C VAL A 185 -9.10 -1.16 2.88
N GLY A 186 -9.53 -0.54 3.97
CA GLY A 186 -10.42 0.61 3.99
C GLY A 186 -11.84 0.27 4.41
N GLU A 187 -12.74 1.21 4.20
CA GLU A 187 -14.14 1.11 4.57
C GLU A 187 -14.95 0.35 3.52
N TYR A 188 -15.87 -0.47 4.01
CA TYR A 188 -16.82 -1.24 3.25
C TYR A 188 -18.24 -0.81 3.61
N ARG A 189 -19.05 -0.69 2.57
CA ARG A 189 -20.49 -0.44 2.67
C ARG A 189 -21.26 -1.63 2.12
N PHE A 190 -22.45 -1.84 2.66
CA PHE A 190 -23.33 -2.94 2.29
C PHE A 190 -24.63 -2.43 1.68
N LEU A 191 -25.17 -3.19 0.73
CA LEU A 191 -26.42 -2.92 0.04
C LEU A 191 -27.29 -4.19 0.06
N LEU A 192 -28.53 -4.03 0.47
CA LEU A 192 -29.59 -5.03 0.41
C LEU A 192 -30.57 -4.64 -0.69
N VAL A 193 -30.79 -5.52 -1.67
CA VAL A 193 -31.78 -5.35 -2.73
C VAL A 193 -32.86 -6.41 -2.55
N ILE A 194 -34.12 -6.01 -2.44
CA ILE A 194 -35.26 -6.90 -2.19
C ILE A 194 -36.38 -6.63 -3.18
N THR A 195 -37.03 -7.68 -3.67
CA THR A 195 -38.31 -7.62 -4.39
C THR A 195 -39.30 -8.63 -3.81
N GLN A 196 -40.59 -8.40 -4.03
CA GLN A 196 -41.59 -9.45 -3.84
C GLN A 196 -41.46 -10.48 -4.96
N LYS A 197 -41.46 -11.77 -4.62
CA LYS A 197 -41.42 -12.85 -5.60
C LYS A 197 -42.70 -12.82 -6.46
N GLY A 198 -42.53 -12.67 -7.78
CA GLY A 198 -43.62 -12.73 -8.75
C GLY A 198 -44.05 -14.17 -9.08
N ASP A 199 -45.28 -14.32 -9.59
CA ASP A 199 -45.83 -15.60 -10.06
C ASP A 199 -45.30 -15.98 -11.49
N GLY A 200 -44.35 -15.23 -12.05
CA GLY A 200 -43.77 -15.39 -13.40
C GLY A 200 -42.25 -15.13 -13.46
N SER A 201 -41.62 -15.37 -14.61
CA SER A 201 -40.15 -15.45 -14.79
C SER A 201 -39.39 -14.12 -14.91
N GLU A 202 -40.05 -12.96 -14.91
CA GLU A 202 -39.35 -11.67 -14.89
C GLU A 202 -39.13 -11.22 -13.46
N ASN A 203 -37.98 -11.65 -12.91
CA ASN A 203 -37.47 -11.16 -11.65
C ASN A 203 -37.01 -9.70 -11.79
N SER A 204 -37.55 -8.80 -10.99
CA SER A 204 -37.34 -7.35 -11.07
C SER A 204 -35.90 -6.94 -10.81
N ILE A 205 -35.12 -7.74 -10.07
CA ILE A 205 -33.71 -7.44 -9.82
C ILE A 205 -32.93 -7.61 -11.14
N PRO A 206 -32.22 -6.57 -11.63
CA PRO A 206 -31.46 -6.65 -12.86
C PRO A 206 -30.40 -7.76 -12.84
N ASP A 207 -30.13 -8.37 -14.00
CA ASP A 207 -29.21 -9.51 -14.04
C ASP A 207 -27.79 -9.18 -13.57
N TYR A 208 -27.26 -7.99 -13.86
CA TYR A 208 -25.93 -7.59 -13.40
C TYR A 208 -25.85 -7.31 -11.88
N VAL A 209 -27.00 -7.17 -11.23
CA VAL A 209 -27.12 -7.06 -9.76
C VAL A 209 -27.23 -8.47 -9.14
N LYS A 210 -27.94 -9.40 -9.81
CA LYS A 210 -28.05 -10.81 -9.38
C LYS A 210 -26.74 -11.57 -9.58
N ASP A 211 -26.19 -11.52 -10.79
CA ASP A 211 -24.99 -12.23 -11.23
C ASP A 211 -23.80 -11.28 -11.35
N ILE A 212 -23.11 -11.06 -10.23
CA ILE A 212 -21.88 -10.28 -10.19
C ILE A 212 -20.66 -11.03 -10.76
N ALA A 213 -20.79 -12.33 -11.04
CA ALA A 213 -19.73 -13.17 -11.62
C ALA A 213 -19.77 -13.19 -13.15
N GLY A 214 -20.92 -12.89 -13.75
CA GLY A 214 -21.14 -12.70 -15.19
C GLY A 214 -20.44 -11.48 -15.80
N PHE A 215 -19.32 -11.03 -15.24
CA PHE A 215 -18.58 -9.82 -15.63
C PHE A 215 -18.31 -9.75 -17.14
N GLU A 216 -17.95 -10.85 -17.79
CA GLU A 216 -17.68 -10.88 -19.24
C GLU A 216 -18.91 -10.50 -20.07
N LYS A 217 -20.12 -10.82 -19.58
CA LYS A 217 -21.40 -10.47 -20.21
C LYS A 217 -21.81 -9.03 -19.89
N TYR A 218 -21.61 -8.59 -18.65
CA TYR A 218 -22.05 -7.29 -18.13
C TYR A 218 -20.91 -6.27 -18.04
N LYS A 219 -19.91 -6.38 -18.93
CA LYS A 219 -18.71 -5.56 -18.92
C LYS A 219 -19.06 -4.08 -18.70
N ASN A 220 -18.39 -3.45 -17.73
CA ASN A 220 -18.62 -2.07 -17.26
C ASN A 220 -19.83 -1.83 -16.34
N LYS A 221 -20.56 -2.87 -15.91
CA LYS A 221 -21.67 -2.73 -14.95
C LYS A 221 -21.20 -2.94 -13.51
N ASN A 222 -21.38 -1.95 -12.66
CA ASN A 222 -21.22 -2.03 -11.21
C ASN A 222 -22.60 -2.11 -10.54
N PRO A 223 -22.90 -3.12 -9.71
CA PRO A 223 -24.21 -3.22 -9.06
C PRO A 223 -24.53 -2.07 -8.11
N PHE A 224 -23.53 -1.33 -7.60
CA PHE A 224 -23.74 -0.12 -6.80
C PHE A 224 -24.09 1.11 -7.64
N TYR A 225 -23.87 1.10 -8.96
CA TYR A 225 -24.40 2.14 -9.85
C TYR A 225 -25.93 2.07 -9.94
N PHE A 226 -26.52 0.86 -9.82
CA PHE A 226 -27.95 0.64 -9.99
C PHE A 226 -28.81 1.60 -9.17
N ILE A 227 -28.51 1.76 -7.87
CA ILE A 227 -29.29 2.63 -6.96
C ILE A 227 -29.24 4.12 -7.33
N ASN A 228 -28.27 4.54 -8.14
CA ASN A 228 -28.12 5.91 -8.63
C ASN A 228 -28.62 6.09 -10.07
N SER A 229 -29.17 5.03 -10.69
CA SER A 229 -29.52 5.01 -12.10
C SER A 229 -30.98 5.37 -12.38
N GLU A 230 -31.26 5.83 -13.60
CA GLU A 230 -32.63 5.95 -14.13
C GLU A 230 -33.33 4.60 -14.29
N GLU A 231 -32.60 3.49 -14.27
CA GLU A 231 -33.16 2.13 -14.28
C GLU A 231 -33.88 1.86 -12.96
N TYR A 232 -33.22 2.10 -11.82
CA TYR A 232 -33.82 1.90 -10.50
C TYR A 232 -35.12 2.69 -10.31
N LYS A 233 -35.19 3.93 -10.82
CA LYS A 233 -36.40 4.77 -10.74
C LYS A 233 -37.61 4.17 -11.47
N LYS A 234 -37.42 3.17 -12.35
CA LYS A 234 -38.50 2.48 -13.07
C LYS A 234 -39.03 1.27 -12.29
N HIS A 235 -38.35 0.85 -11.22
CA HIS A 235 -38.73 -0.30 -10.41
C HIS A 235 -39.41 0.13 -9.11
N ASN A 236 -40.74 0.19 -9.14
CA ASN A 236 -41.54 0.52 -7.94
C ASN A 236 -41.67 -0.67 -6.98
N ASP A 237 -41.33 -1.87 -7.44
CA ASP A 237 -41.42 -3.14 -6.74
C ASP A 237 -40.12 -3.54 -6.02
N LEU A 238 -39.03 -2.83 -6.30
CA LEU A 238 -37.74 -3.00 -5.62
C LEU A 238 -37.58 -2.09 -4.43
N VAL A 239 -36.90 -2.60 -3.40
CA VAL A 239 -36.45 -1.84 -2.23
C VAL A 239 -34.95 -2.05 -2.08
N CYS A 240 -34.19 -0.96 -2.13
CA CYS A 240 -32.75 -0.96 -1.89
C CYS A 240 -32.45 -0.28 -0.55
N VAL A 241 -31.76 -0.99 0.34
CA VAL A 241 -31.40 -0.50 1.68
C VAL A 241 -29.89 -0.52 1.84
N LEU A 242 -29.30 0.64 2.13
CA LEU A 242 -27.89 0.73 2.49
C LEU A 242 -27.74 0.45 3.97
N GLY A 243 -26.71 -0.31 4.35
CA GLY A 243 -26.43 -0.58 5.75
C GLY A 243 -26.02 0.69 6.50
N ASP A 244 -26.53 0.83 7.73
CA ASP A 244 -26.18 1.96 8.62
C ASP A 244 -24.86 1.73 9.37
N ILE A 245 -24.32 0.51 9.32
CA ILE A 245 -23.03 0.13 9.89
C ILE A 245 -22.04 -0.13 8.75
N ASN A 246 -20.88 0.52 8.83
CA ASN A 246 -19.76 0.30 7.93
C ASN A 246 -18.74 -0.66 8.55
N LEU A 247 -18.00 -1.37 7.71
CA LEU A 247 -16.88 -2.20 8.12
C LEU A 247 -15.57 -1.54 7.68
N LYS A 248 -14.66 -1.23 8.61
CA LYS A 248 -13.30 -0.80 8.31
C LYS A 248 -12.34 -1.99 8.41
N VAL A 249 -11.70 -2.32 7.30
CA VAL A 249 -10.67 -3.36 7.22
C VAL A 249 -9.29 -2.71 7.17
N TYR A 250 -8.34 -3.22 7.95
CA TYR A 250 -6.95 -2.75 7.87
C TYR A 250 -5.98 -3.94 7.98
N ALA A 251 -4.77 -3.78 7.48
CA ALA A 251 -3.70 -4.75 7.65
C ALA A 251 -2.71 -4.24 8.71
N LYS A 252 -2.39 -5.09 9.69
CA LYS A 252 -1.37 -4.79 10.70
C LYS A 252 -0.56 -6.08 10.98
N PRO A 253 0.32 -6.49 10.04
CA PRO A 253 1.07 -7.73 10.19
C PRO A 253 1.92 -7.71 11.45
N ASP A 254 1.97 -8.84 12.15
CA ASP A 254 2.83 -9.01 13.33
C ASP A 254 4.26 -9.32 12.88
N LEU A 255 5.15 -8.33 13.06
CA LEU A 255 6.57 -8.40 12.71
C LEU A 255 7.36 -9.43 13.53
N GLY A 256 6.79 -9.95 14.63
CA GLY A 256 7.37 -11.00 15.46
C GLY A 256 7.11 -12.43 14.95
N GLN A 257 6.25 -12.62 13.95
CA GLN A 257 5.87 -13.95 13.43
C GLN A 257 6.89 -14.55 12.45
N GLY A 258 8.10 -14.01 12.44
CA GLY A 258 9.21 -14.49 11.65
C GLY A 258 9.38 -13.85 10.27
N VAL A 259 10.49 -14.18 9.63
CA VAL A 259 10.81 -13.81 8.23
C VAL A 259 10.96 -15.08 7.40
N TYR A 260 10.16 -15.22 6.36
CA TYR A 260 10.26 -16.35 5.44
C TYR A 260 11.48 -16.24 4.52
N ILE A 261 12.09 -17.37 4.19
CA ILE A 261 13.20 -17.46 3.23
C ILE A 261 12.70 -18.16 1.97
N ASN A 262 12.66 -17.45 0.85
CA ASN A 262 12.34 -18.07 -0.43
C ASN A 262 13.52 -18.97 -0.91
N PRO A 263 13.33 -20.29 -1.07
CA PRO A 263 14.41 -21.20 -1.46
C PRO A 263 15.05 -20.85 -2.80
N VAL A 264 14.30 -20.21 -3.72
CA VAL A 264 14.79 -19.80 -5.04
C VAL A 264 15.96 -18.82 -4.93
N ASN A 265 16.03 -18.04 -3.85
CA ASN A 265 17.09 -17.06 -3.65
C ASN A 265 18.40 -17.67 -3.12
N PHE A 266 18.38 -18.93 -2.66
CA PHE A 266 19.51 -19.57 -1.97
C PHE A 266 19.78 -21.02 -2.45
N GLN A 267 19.53 -21.32 -3.73
CA GLN A 267 19.52 -22.68 -4.30
C GLN A 267 20.81 -23.51 -4.10
N ASN A 268 21.94 -22.88 -3.79
CA ASN A 268 23.25 -23.53 -3.63
C ASN A 268 23.75 -23.63 -2.19
N ILE A 269 22.88 -23.37 -1.21
CA ILE A 269 23.23 -23.37 0.21
C ILE A 269 22.36 -24.42 0.91
N ASP A 270 22.97 -25.27 1.74
CA ASP A 270 22.21 -26.12 2.66
C ASP A 270 21.52 -25.23 3.69
N THR A 271 20.23 -24.95 3.47
CA THR A 271 19.43 -24.04 4.28
C THR A 271 19.01 -24.66 5.61
N MET A 272 19.04 -25.99 5.76
CA MET A 272 18.48 -26.67 6.95
C MET A 272 19.21 -26.32 8.25
N ASN A 273 20.49 -25.94 8.18
CA ASN A 273 21.32 -25.60 9.34
C ASN A 273 21.48 -24.08 9.58
N LEU A 274 20.84 -23.24 8.78
CA LEU A 274 21.04 -21.78 8.80
C LEU A 274 19.77 -20.99 9.16
N THR A 275 18.69 -21.69 9.48
CA THR A 275 17.44 -21.08 9.95
C THR A 275 17.47 -20.86 11.47
N SER A 276 16.68 -19.89 11.93
CA SER A 276 16.40 -19.65 13.34
C SER A 276 14.90 -19.83 13.58
N LYS A 277 14.50 -19.87 14.86
CA LYS A 277 13.08 -19.99 15.24
C LYS A 277 12.17 -18.93 14.57
N ASN A 278 12.72 -17.76 14.26
CA ASN A 278 11.96 -16.62 13.69
C ASN A 278 12.48 -16.21 12.30
N CYS A 279 13.26 -17.06 11.63
CA CYS A 279 13.65 -16.81 10.24
C CYS A 279 13.99 -18.13 9.56
N GLY A 280 13.28 -18.47 8.48
CA GLY A 280 13.46 -19.77 7.85
C GLY A 280 12.34 -20.18 6.89
N GLN A 281 12.16 -21.50 6.77
CA GLN A 281 11.30 -22.13 5.75
C GLN A 281 10.32 -23.14 6.34
N ASP A 282 10.27 -23.29 7.67
CA ASP A 282 9.35 -24.23 8.29
C ASP A 282 7.89 -23.83 8.07
N SER A 283 6.97 -24.79 8.25
CA SER A 283 5.54 -24.60 8.02
C SER A 283 4.96 -23.48 8.88
N SER A 284 5.42 -23.30 10.12
CA SER A 284 4.92 -22.23 10.99
C SER A 284 5.30 -20.86 10.43
N ILE A 285 6.55 -20.65 10.04
CA ILE A 285 6.98 -19.40 9.37
C ILE A 285 6.26 -19.23 8.04
N TYR A 286 6.13 -20.29 7.25
CA TYR A 286 5.45 -20.23 5.96
C TYR A 286 3.98 -19.78 6.10
N GLU A 287 3.26 -20.27 7.11
CA GLU A 287 1.85 -19.94 7.34
C GLU A 287 1.62 -18.59 8.02
N ASN A 288 2.57 -18.12 8.87
CA ASN A 288 2.36 -16.96 9.73
C ASN A 288 3.17 -15.71 9.34
N ALA A 289 4.35 -15.87 8.75
CA ALA A 289 5.21 -14.73 8.44
C ALA A 289 4.58 -13.88 7.34
N ALA A 290 4.34 -12.60 7.65
CA ALA A 290 3.87 -11.62 6.67
C ALA A 290 4.98 -11.08 5.76
N PHE A 291 6.25 -11.32 6.14
CA PHE A 291 7.43 -10.82 5.44
C PHE A 291 8.35 -11.96 5.02
N GLU A 292 9.11 -11.72 3.96
CA GLU A 292 10.22 -12.55 3.54
C GLU A 292 11.49 -11.72 3.32
N GLN A 293 12.64 -12.38 3.39
CA GLN A 293 13.92 -11.75 3.06
C GLN A 293 13.95 -11.41 1.57
N PHE A 294 14.17 -10.14 1.26
CA PHE A 294 14.28 -9.67 -0.11
C PHE A 294 15.73 -9.69 -0.55
N ILE A 295 15.98 -10.28 -1.72
CA ILE A 295 17.30 -10.36 -2.35
C ILE A 295 17.26 -9.54 -3.61
N ASN A 296 18.02 -8.43 -3.61
CA ASN A 296 18.11 -7.50 -4.71
C ASN A 296 18.65 -8.18 -5.97
N ASN A 297 18.16 -7.74 -7.13
CA ASN A 297 18.79 -8.09 -8.39
C ASN A 297 20.14 -7.37 -8.50
N ILE A 298 21.22 -8.12 -8.70
CA ILE A 298 22.56 -7.54 -8.89
C ILE A 298 22.83 -7.43 -10.39
N ASP A 299 22.95 -6.21 -10.90
CA ASP A 299 23.44 -5.97 -12.26
C ASP A 299 24.96 -6.24 -12.31
N PRO A 300 25.44 -7.25 -13.06
CA PRO A 300 26.86 -7.56 -13.15
C PRO A 300 27.72 -6.43 -13.75
N SER A 301 27.10 -5.49 -14.46
CA SER A 301 27.78 -4.32 -15.03
C SER A 301 28.04 -3.21 -14.00
N MET A 302 27.37 -3.25 -12.84
CA MET A 302 27.43 -2.22 -11.78
C MET A 302 28.58 -2.44 -10.79
N LYS A 303 29.75 -2.89 -11.24
CA LYS A 303 30.91 -3.01 -10.36
C LYS A 303 31.30 -1.65 -9.79
N PHE A 304 31.44 -1.60 -8.47
CA PHE A 304 32.04 -0.48 -7.75
C PHE A 304 33.56 -0.67 -7.73
N VAL A 305 34.30 0.32 -8.21
CA VAL A 305 35.77 0.32 -8.17
C VAL A 305 36.17 1.13 -6.95
N ASN A 306 36.07 0.53 -5.76
CA ASN A 306 36.14 1.27 -4.50
C ASN A 306 37.58 1.53 -4.07
N ILE A 307 37.79 2.60 -3.33
CA ILE A 307 39.02 2.79 -2.54
C ILE A 307 39.23 1.60 -1.57
N PRO A 308 40.48 1.13 -1.36
CA PRO A 308 40.79 0.00 -0.49
C PRO A 308 40.80 0.39 1.00
N VAL A 309 39.84 1.20 1.45
CA VAL A 309 39.78 1.73 2.82
C VAL A 309 38.63 1.08 3.59
N VAL A 310 38.91 0.57 4.80
CA VAL A 310 37.89 0.14 5.76
C VAL A 310 37.81 1.16 6.89
N LYS A 311 36.64 1.77 7.11
CA LYS A 311 36.49 2.82 8.13
C LYS A 311 35.09 2.86 8.74
N ASP A 312 35.01 3.27 9.99
CA ASP A 312 33.73 3.66 10.60
C ASP A 312 33.33 5.04 10.05
N ILE A 313 32.45 5.04 9.05
CA ILE A 313 32.01 6.26 8.37
C ILE A 313 31.04 7.04 9.25
N MET A 314 30.22 6.35 10.05
CA MET A 314 29.20 6.97 10.89
C MET A 314 29.76 7.49 12.22
N GLY A 315 30.92 6.99 12.65
CA GLY A 315 31.66 7.56 13.78
C GLY A 315 32.36 8.89 13.47
N ASP A 316 32.99 9.48 14.48
CA ASP A 316 33.61 10.82 14.43
C ASP A 316 34.95 10.87 13.67
N GLY A 317 35.27 9.82 12.88
CA GLY A 317 36.60 9.60 12.33
C GLY A 317 36.78 9.89 10.84
N TYR A 318 35.69 10.15 10.08
CA TYR A 318 35.73 10.34 8.63
C TYR A 318 35.11 11.67 8.20
N THR A 319 35.93 12.58 7.68
CA THR A 319 35.55 13.94 7.34
C THR A 319 35.46 14.15 5.83
N LYS A 320 34.93 15.29 5.37
CA LYS A 320 34.96 15.64 3.94
C LYS A 320 36.38 15.77 3.38
N LYS A 321 37.32 16.19 4.24
CA LYS A 321 38.74 16.27 3.86
C LYS A 321 39.32 14.89 3.63
N ASP A 322 38.93 13.89 4.43
CA ASP A 322 39.31 12.50 4.19
C ASP A 322 38.70 11.98 2.88
N TYR A 323 37.43 12.30 2.59
CA TYR A 323 36.81 11.96 1.30
C TYR A 323 37.54 12.59 0.11
N ASN A 324 37.89 13.88 0.20
CA ASN A 324 38.64 14.57 -0.83
C ASN A 324 40.04 13.99 -1.01
N TRP A 325 40.69 13.58 0.09
CA TRP A 325 41.96 12.86 0.05
C TRP A 325 41.82 11.53 -0.69
N ASP A 326 40.85 10.70 -0.30
CA ASP A 326 40.62 9.39 -0.92
C ASP A 326 40.31 9.52 -2.41
N LYS A 327 39.48 10.49 -2.79
CA LYS A 327 39.16 10.81 -4.19
C LYS A 327 40.39 11.26 -5.00
N ALA A 328 41.36 11.92 -4.37
CA ALA A 328 42.50 12.52 -5.06
C ALA A 328 43.71 11.59 -5.22
N PHE A 329 43.94 10.70 -4.24
CA PHE A 329 45.22 10.02 -4.09
C PHE A 329 45.22 8.52 -4.39
N TYR A 330 44.05 7.87 -4.49
CA TYR A 330 43.99 6.48 -4.97
C TYR A 330 43.96 6.40 -6.48
N LYS A 331 44.86 5.60 -7.05
CA LYS A 331 44.84 5.29 -8.47
C LYS A 331 43.92 4.12 -8.75
N ILE A 332 43.43 4.03 -9.99
CA ILE A 332 42.47 2.99 -10.38
C ILE A 332 43.03 1.57 -10.22
N GLU A 333 44.34 1.40 -10.38
CA GLU A 333 45.05 0.13 -10.17
C GLU A 333 45.16 -0.30 -8.70
N GLU A 334 44.95 0.62 -7.76
CA GLU A 334 44.98 0.37 -6.30
C GLU A 334 43.57 0.09 -5.74
N MET A 335 42.53 0.35 -6.53
CA MET A 335 41.14 0.22 -6.13
C MET A 335 40.63 -1.23 -6.19
N ILE A 336 39.66 -1.54 -5.34
CA ILE A 336 39.02 -2.85 -5.25
C ILE A 336 37.70 -2.86 -6.02
N ALA A 337 37.67 -3.64 -7.09
CA ALA A 337 36.45 -3.90 -7.85
C ALA A 337 35.55 -4.92 -7.11
N THR A 338 34.39 -4.48 -6.64
CA THR A 338 33.38 -5.35 -6.03
C THR A 338 32.03 -5.17 -6.72
N LEU A 339 31.23 -6.23 -6.80
CA LEU A 339 29.80 -6.07 -7.06
C LEU A 339 29.09 -5.63 -5.77
N PRO A 340 28.02 -4.81 -5.84
CA PRO A 340 27.06 -4.73 -4.75
C PRO A 340 26.61 -6.14 -4.39
N GLY A 341 26.81 -6.52 -3.14
CA GLY A 341 26.48 -7.84 -2.64
C GLY A 341 25.04 -7.91 -2.16
N VAL A 342 24.58 -9.13 -1.93
CA VAL A 342 23.38 -9.45 -1.16
C VAL A 342 23.78 -10.45 -0.08
N ALA A 343 22.84 -10.79 0.80
CA ALA A 343 23.07 -11.77 1.86
C ALA A 343 23.68 -13.05 1.31
N ARG A 344 24.85 -13.44 1.85
CA ARG A 344 25.54 -14.69 1.45
C ARG A 344 24.87 -15.92 2.04
N LYS A 345 24.19 -15.77 3.17
CA LYS A 345 23.45 -16.82 3.86
C LYS A 345 22.05 -16.31 4.24
N PRO A 346 21.04 -17.19 4.27
CA PRO A 346 19.72 -16.80 4.76
C PRO A 346 19.81 -16.35 6.22
N CYS A 347 18.93 -15.42 6.61
CA CYS A 347 18.80 -14.92 7.99
C CYS A 347 20.03 -14.19 8.59
N GLU A 348 21.14 -14.06 7.84
CA GLU A 348 22.34 -13.39 8.34
C GLU A 348 22.14 -11.86 8.44
N THR A 349 21.49 -11.28 7.43
CA THR A 349 21.33 -9.82 7.31
C THR A 349 19.94 -9.34 7.70
N VAL A 350 19.01 -10.26 7.94
CA VAL A 350 17.62 -9.96 8.29
C VAL A 350 17.13 -10.99 9.31
N TYR A 351 16.49 -10.54 10.38
CA TYR A 351 15.81 -11.42 11.32
C TYR A 351 14.62 -10.73 12.00
N SER A 352 13.68 -11.54 12.48
CA SER A 352 12.53 -11.07 13.28
C SER A 352 12.81 -11.28 14.76
N ASP A 353 12.61 -10.22 15.54
CA ASP A 353 12.63 -10.23 16.99
C ASP A 353 11.20 -10.36 17.49
N PHE A 354 10.92 -11.52 18.08
CA PHE A 354 9.59 -11.88 18.59
C PHE A 354 9.20 -11.07 19.82
N GLU A 355 10.15 -10.76 20.71
CA GLU A 355 9.86 -10.10 21.98
C GLU A 355 9.53 -8.63 21.76
N SER A 356 10.31 -7.94 20.93
CA SER A 356 10.08 -6.53 20.62
C SER A 356 9.18 -6.31 19.40
N LYS A 357 8.74 -7.39 18.73
CA LYS A 357 7.88 -7.38 17.54
C LYS A 357 8.42 -6.45 16.45
N LYS A 358 9.69 -6.63 16.10
CA LYS A 358 10.37 -5.83 15.06
C LYS A 358 11.13 -6.73 14.10
N ILE A 359 11.41 -6.20 12.91
CA ILE A 359 12.36 -6.80 11.97
C ILE A 359 13.62 -5.94 11.95
N VAL A 360 14.78 -6.59 12.04
CA VAL A 360 16.10 -5.94 11.97
C VAL A 360 16.73 -6.26 10.63
N MET A 361 17.24 -5.23 9.95
CA MET A 361 18.03 -5.31 8.72
C MET A 361 19.44 -4.83 9.01
N ARG A 362 20.43 -5.53 8.47
CA ARG A 362 21.84 -5.32 8.79
C ARG A 362 22.71 -5.40 7.54
N ASN A 363 23.19 -4.25 7.06
CA ASN A 363 24.28 -4.21 6.10
C ASN A 363 25.58 -4.54 6.85
N PRO A 364 26.23 -5.68 6.59
CA PRO A 364 27.36 -6.11 7.40
C PRO A 364 28.59 -5.23 7.20
N GLY A 365 29.32 -5.00 8.30
CA GLY A 365 30.64 -4.42 8.27
C GLY A 365 31.64 -5.28 7.50
N CYS A 366 32.73 -4.63 7.12
CA CYS A 366 33.82 -5.13 6.33
C CYS A 366 35.12 -5.13 7.15
N VAL A 367 36.01 -6.08 6.84
CA VAL A 367 37.39 -6.12 7.31
C VAL A 367 38.31 -6.18 6.11
N GLU A 368 39.55 -5.69 6.25
CA GLU A 368 40.53 -5.70 5.16
C GLU A 368 40.72 -7.12 4.60
N GLY A 369 40.80 -7.22 3.27
CA GLY A 369 40.90 -8.50 2.57
C GLY A 369 39.58 -9.26 2.39
N SER A 370 38.49 -8.85 3.05
CA SER A 370 37.14 -9.39 2.87
C SER A 370 36.14 -8.32 2.42
N TRP A 371 36.46 -7.70 1.29
CA TRP A 371 35.75 -6.56 0.71
C TRP A 371 34.29 -6.87 0.37
N ARG A 372 33.36 -6.14 1.00
CA ARG A 372 31.93 -6.24 0.71
C ARG A 372 31.16 -4.97 1.03
N LYS A 373 30.18 -4.67 0.19
CA LYS A 373 29.09 -3.73 0.42
C LYS A 373 27.81 -4.47 0.05
N GLU A 374 27.08 -4.97 1.05
CA GLU A 374 25.89 -5.82 0.82
C GLU A 374 24.62 -5.00 1.03
N SER A 375 23.74 -4.99 0.04
CA SER A 375 22.39 -4.44 0.13
C SER A 375 21.46 -5.43 0.83
N VAL A 376 20.53 -4.92 1.62
CA VAL A 376 19.63 -5.75 2.45
C VAL A 376 18.19 -5.29 2.33
N GLY A 377 17.24 -6.19 2.56
CA GLY A 377 15.84 -5.81 2.55
C GLY A 377 14.85 -6.90 2.93
N ILE A 378 13.61 -6.49 3.07
CA ILE A 378 12.45 -7.35 3.27
C ILE A 378 11.32 -6.99 2.31
N ARG A 379 10.43 -7.96 2.09
CA ARG A 379 9.23 -7.81 1.26
C ARG A 379 8.01 -8.37 1.96
N THR A 380 6.85 -7.71 1.85
CA THR A 380 5.57 -8.31 2.27
C THR A 380 5.22 -9.47 1.33
N ARG A 381 4.78 -10.59 1.89
CA ARG A 381 4.40 -11.78 1.10
C ARG A 381 3.00 -11.65 0.50
N HIS A 382 2.17 -10.80 1.09
CA HIS A 382 0.83 -10.49 0.59
C HIS A 382 0.86 -9.13 -0.10
N GLY A 383 0.34 -9.10 -1.32
CA GLY A 383 0.16 -7.87 -2.06
C GLY A 383 -1.27 -7.32 -1.94
N PHE A 384 -1.41 -6.01 -2.11
CA PHE A 384 -2.72 -5.35 -2.22
C PHE A 384 -2.80 -4.52 -3.51
N THR A 385 -4.02 -4.22 -3.92
CA THR A 385 -4.30 -3.19 -4.92
C THR A 385 -4.85 -1.97 -4.19
N TYR A 386 -4.12 -0.86 -4.25
CA TYR A 386 -4.31 0.35 -3.44
C TYR A 386 -4.03 0.13 -1.94
N GLY A 387 -4.05 1.23 -1.19
CA GLY A 387 -3.88 1.22 0.27
C GLY A 387 -3.01 2.39 0.75
N LYS A 388 -3.19 2.74 2.02
CA LYS A 388 -2.34 3.69 2.73
C LYS A 388 -1.34 2.93 3.58
N TYR A 389 -0.15 2.74 3.05
CA TYR A 389 0.96 2.06 3.70
C TYR A 389 1.66 3.04 4.63
N ARG A 390 1.57 2.82 5.93
CA ARG A 390 2.27 3.61 6.95
C ARG A 390 3.27 2.74 7.68
N LEU A 391 4.54 3.11 7.55
CA LEU A 391 5.68 2.40 8.14
C LEU A 391 6.23 3.22 9.30
N LYS A 392 6.43 2.58 10.47
CA LYS A 392 7.24 3.09 11.57
C LYS A 392 8.57 2.37 11.56
N CYS A 393 9.66 3.09 11.33
CA CYS A 393 10.99 2.49 11.23
C CYS A 393 12.10 3.44 11.70
N LYS A 394 13.25 2.85 12.02
CA LYS A 394 14.55 3.53 12.17
C LYS A 394 15.47 2.94 11.14
N LEU A 395 15.48 3.51 9.94
CA LEU A 395 16.43 3.10 8.91
C LEU A 395 17.79 3.73 9.17
N THR A 396 18.82 3.20 8.52
CA THR A 396 20.20 3.68 8.67
C THR A 396 20.29 5.17 8.39
N GLN A 397 20.85 5.94 9.32
CA GLN A 397 21.19 7.35 9.10
C GLN A 397 22.19 7.47 7.94
N LEU A 398 22.00 8.43 7.03
CA LEU A 398 22.76 8.48 5.79
C LEU A 398 24.02 9.35 5.90
N LEU A 399 23.98 10.37 6.75
CA LEU A 399 25.08 11.32 6.92
C LEU A 399 25.73 11.16 8.30
N ASN A 400 27.04 11.32 8.35
CA ASN A 400 27.77 11.46 9.61
C ASN A 400 27.79 12.92 10.09
N LYS A 401 28.47 13.21 11.21
CA LYS A 401 28.55 14.57 11.78
C LYS A 401 29.24 15.61 10.87
N ASP A 402 30.04 15.15 9.91
CA ASP A 402 30.67 15.97 8.87
C ASP A 402 29.84 16.03 7.58
N ASN A 403 28.59 15.57 7.61
CA ASN A 403 27.67 15.48 6.47
C ASN A 403 28.20 14.64 5.29
N VAL A 404 29.08 13.67 5.57
CA VAL A 404 29.56 12.71 4.58
C VAL A 404 28.59 11.55 4.48
N TRP A 405 28.22 11.20 3.24
CA TRP A 405 27.31 10.10 2.96
C TRP A 405 27.99 8.74 3.16
N ASN A 406 27.30 7.80 3.81
CA ASN A 406 27.80 6.44 4.06
C ASN A 406 27.62 5.47 2.87
N GLY A 407 27.02 5.93 1.76
CA GLY A 407 26.81 5.13 0.56
C GLY A 407 25.49 4.37 0.51
N ILE A 408 24.65 4.44 1.54
CA ILE A 408 23.33 3.78 1.58
C ILE A 408 22.25 4.68 0.96
N THR A 409 21.39 4.10 0.14
CA THR A 409 20.05 4.59 -0.15
C THR A 409 19.07 3.80 0.70
N ASN A 410 18.24 4.47 1.48
CA ASN A 410 17.08 3.85 2.11
C ASN A 410 15.92 3.90 1.13
N ALA A 411 15.26 2.77 0.84
CA ALA A 411 14.10 2.75 -0.04
C ALA A 411 12.90 2.03 0.58
N ILE A 412 11.72 2.60 0.35
CA ILE A 412 10.42 2.01 0.66
C ILE A 412 9.61 2.06 -0.63
N TRP A 413 9.24 0.92 -1.18
CA TRP A 413 8.71 0.84 -2.53
C TRP A 413 7.60 -0.19 -2.62
N LEU A 414 6.58 0.12 -3.40
CA LEU A 414 5.55 -0.82 -3.79
C LEU A 414 5.90 -1.35 -5.16
N LEU A 415 6.23 -2.64 -5.24
CA LEU A 415 6.58 -3.30 -6.49
C LEU A 415 5.49 -4.29 -6.87
N TYR A 416 5.14 -4.37 -8.16
CA TYR A 416 4.24 -5.41 -8.66
C TYR A 416 4.64 -6.78 -8.11
N GLN A 417 3.63 -7.59 -7.74
CA GLN A 417 3.91 -8.90 -7.18
C GLN A 417 4.67 -9.75 -8.22
N GLN A 418 5.97 -9.96 -7.98
CA GLN A 418 6.86 -10.59 -8.95
C GLN A 418 6.43 -12.01 -9.31
N ASN A 419 6.89 -12.48 -10.48
CA ASN A 419 6.47 -13.75 -11.09
C ASN A 419 4.95 -13.83 -11.33
N SER A 420 4.26 -12.67 -11.35
CA SER A 420 2.87 -12.61 -11.77
C SER A 420 2.77 -12.68 -13.30
N GLY A 421 1.98 -13.65 -13.79
CA GLY A 421 1.56 -13.69 -15.18
C GLY A 421 0.46 -12.67 -15.49
N ALA A 422 -0.30 -12.94 -16.56
CA ALA A 422 -1.34 -12.04 -17.07
C ALA A 422 -2.45 -11.68 -16.05
N TRP A 423 -2.59 -12.44 -14.96
CA TRP A 423 -3.55 -12.17 -13.89
C TRP A 423 -3.30 -10.82 -13.19
N ASN A 424 -2.05 -10.34 -13.18
CA ASN A 424 -1.63 -9.09 -12.53
C ASN A 424 -1.28 -7.97 -13.52
N ASN A 425 -1.82 -8.04 -14.74
CA ASN A 425 -1.65 -6.98 -15.72
C ASN A 425 -2.31 -5.67 -15.26
N ARG A 426 -1.67 -4.55 -15.61
CA ARG A 426 -2.24 -3.20 -15.44
C ARG A 426 -3.41 -2.96 -16.40
N ARG A 427 -4.16 -1.89 -16.16
CA ARG A 427 -5.04 -1.27 -17.17
C ARG A 427 -4.23 -0.99 -18.44
N ALA A 428 -4.86 -1.20 -19.60
CA ALA A 428 -4.24 -0.93 -20.88
C ALA A 428 -3.89 0.56 -21.05
N CYS A 429 -2.77 0.83 -21.71
CA CYS A 429 -2.40 2.15 -22.21
C CYS A 429 -2.86 2.25 -23.67
N GLU A 430 -4.03 2.85 -23.90
CA GLU A 430 -4.74 2.80 -25.18
C GLU A 430 -4.19 3.75 -26.25
N LYS A 431 -3.43 4.78 -25.85
CA LYS A 431 -2.76 5.68 -26.80
C LYS A 431 -1.56 5.00 -27.47
N GLU A 432 -0.34 5.25 -26.99
CA GLU A 432 0.89 4.72 -27.59
C GLU A 432 1.41 3.44 -26.93
N GLY A 433 0.73 2.90 -25.91
CA GLY A 433 1.22 1.77 -25.13
C GLY A 433 2.29 2.13 -24.09
N PHE A 434 2.60 1.15 -23.25
CA PHE A 434 3.73 1.16 -22.30
C PHE A 434 5.03 0.77 -22.99
N MET A 435 6.15 1.19 -22.44
CA MET A 435 7.44 0.55 -22.73
C MET A 435 7.46 -0.88 -22.20
N GLU A 436 7.88 -1.84 -23.03
CA GLU A 436 7.82 -3.27 -22.73
C GLU A 436 8.85 -3.71 -21.68
N THR A 437 10.03 -3.07 -21.63
CA THR A 437 11.16 -3.55 -20.83
C THR A 437 11.63 -2.55 -19.78
N TYR A 438 12.00 -3.07 -18.59
CA TYR A 438 12.54 -2.26 -17.49
C TYR A 438 13.85 -1.54 -17.85
N TRP A 439 14.71 -2.18 -18.65
CA TRP A 439 15.98 -1.61 -19.12
C TRP A 439 15.87 -0.92 -20.49
N GLY A 440 14.65 -0.76 -21.01
CA GLY A 440 14.41 -0.18 -22.32
C GLY A 440 14.97 1.23 -22.49
N GLY A 441 14.95 1.74 -23.70
CA GLY A 441 15.35 3.11 -24.01
C GLY A 441 14.59 3.61 -25.23
N ASP A 442 15.23 4.49 -26.00
CA ASP A 442 14.56 5.10 -27.16
C ASP A 442 14.06 4.12 -28.21
N ASN A 443 14.61 2.91 -28.23
CA ASN A 443 14.29 1.82 -29.16
C ASN A 443 13.39 0.73 -28.54
N ASP A 444 12.93 0.91 -27.30
CA ASP A 444 12.09 -0.11 -26.67
C ASP A 444 10.73 -0.23 -27.35
N LYS A 445 10.23 -1.47 -27.42
CA LYS A 445 8.94 -1.74 -28.02
C LYS A 445 7.83 -1.19 -27.14
N ARG A 446 6.79 -0.68 -27.78
CA ARG A 446 5.54 -0.27 -27.13
C ARG A 446 4.53 -1.42 -27.13
N VAL A 447 3.93 -1.69 -25.98
CA VAL A 447 2.88 -2.72 -25.82
C VAL A 447 1.70 -2.16 -25.05
N PRO A 448 0.45 -2.55 -25.37
CA PRO A 448 -0.73 -1.98 -24.74
C PRO A 448 -0.85 -2.35 -23.25
N ILE A 449 -0.29 -3.49 -22.83
CA ILE A 449 -0.46 -4.07 -21.49
C ILE A 449 0.88 -4.60 -20.99
N ILE A 450 1.18 -4.32 -19.73
CA ILE A 450 2.31 -4.87 -18.95
C ILE A 450 1.82 -5.23 -17.54
N ASN A 451 2.63 -5.98 -16.80
CA ASN A 451 2.45 -6.23 -15.36
C ASN A 451 3.34 -5.33 -14.47
N TYR A 452 4.42 -4.75 -15.02
CA TYR A 452 5.36 -3.96 -14.23
C TYR A 452 4.73 -2.66 -13.71
N SER A 453 4.76 -2.49 -12.39
CA SER A 453 4.39 -1.28 -11.67
C SER A 453 5.34 -1.12 -10.50
N GLU A 454 5.71 0.12 -10.22
CA GLU A 454 6.58 0.46 -9.10
C GLU A 454 6.25 1.88 -8.63
N ILE A 455 6.16 2.06 -7.31
CA ILE A 455 5.98 3.35 -6.63
C ILE A 455 7.06 3.43 -5.55
N ASP A 456 7.95 4.41 -5.67
CA ASP A 456 9.14 4.49 -4.82
C ASP A 456 9.12 5.67 -3.85
N PHE A 457 9.76 5.42 -2.72
CA PHE A 457 10.17 6.35 -1.70
C PHE A 457 11.67 6.11 -1.49
N GLU A 458 12.53 6.69 -2.34
CA GLU A 458 13.99 6.53 -2.25
C GLU A 458 14.62 7.73 -1.53
N ILE A 459 15.51 7.48 -0.58
CA ILE A 459 16.09 8.51 0.27
C ILE A 459 17.60 8.39 0.24
N LEU A 460 18.27 9.42 -0.28
CA LEU A 460 19.70 9.40 -0.57
C LEU A 460 20.30 10.81 -0.67
N LYS A 461 21.63 10.90 -0.66
CA LYS A 461 22.36 12.17 -0.82
C LYS A 461 22.53 12.54 -2.30
N THR A 462 21.62 13.36 -2.81
CA THR A 462 21.63 13.89 -4.19
C THR A 462 20.90 15.24 -4.22
N PRO A 463 21.18 16.13 -5.19
CA PRO A 463 20.33 17.29 -5.46
C PRO A 463 18.98 16.90 -6.08
N PRO A 464 17.95 17.77 -5.99
CA PRO A 464 16.71 17.61 -6.72
C PRO A 464 16.91 17.78 -8.22
N TYR A 465 16.00 17.24 -9.04
CA TYR A 465 16.09 17.32 -10.51
C TYR A 465 15.66 18.65 -11.11
N CYS A 466 14.84 19.41 -10.38
CA CYS A 466 14.38 20.74 -10.78
C CYS A 466 14.86 21.81 -9.79
N PRO A 467 16.18 21.95 -9.57
CA PRO A 467 16.70 22.96 -8.66
C PRO A 467 16.58 24.37 -9.27
N PRO A 468 16.69 25.44 -8.46
CA PRO A 468 16.73 26.82 -8.95
C PRO A 468 18.08 27.21 -9.59
N PHE A 469 18.93 26.23 -9.95
CA PHE A 469 20.28 26.40 -10.47
C PHE A 469 20.55 25.38 -11.61
N ASP A 470 21.69 25.51 -12.30
CA ASP A 470 22.05 24.60 -13.40
C ASP A 470 22.23 23.16 -12.90
N PHE A 471 21.48 22.24 -13.50
CA PHE A 471 21.53 20.82 -13.16
C PHE A 471 22.17 20.00 -14.29
N PRO A 472 23.09 19.05 -13.98
CA PRO A 472 23.65 18.78 -12.65
C PRO A 472 24.69 19.83 -12.21
N PRO A 473 24.89 20.04 -10.90
CA PRO A 473 25.92 20.95 -10.40
C PRO A 473 27.32 20.50 -10.83
N VAL A 474 28.18 21.46 -11.17
CA VAL A 474 29.56 21.19 -11.61
C VAL A 474 30.48 21.05 -10.39
N ILE A 475 30.82 19.81 -10.04
CA ILE A 475 31.74 19.50 -8.95
C ILE A 475 33.18 19.48 -9.47
N GLN A 476 34.06 20.26 -8.86
CA GLN A 476 35.48 20.28 -9.23
C GLN A 476 36.15 18.94 -8.93
N ASN A 477 37.03 18.50 -9.82
CA ASN A 477 37.87 17.34 -9.58
C ASN A 477 39.18 17.78 -8.90
N PRO A 478 39.63 17.05 -7.87
CA PRO A 478 40.90 17.33 -7.23
C PRO A 478 42.06 17.07 -8.21
N THR A 479 43.17 17.75 -7.99
CA THR A 479 44.45 17.50 -8.67
C THR A 479 45.40 16.80 -7.70
N TYR A 480 46.09 15.76 -8.17
CA TYR A 480 47.10 15.03 -7.41
C TYR A 480 48.31 15.92 -7.08
N ASN A 481 48.30 16.55 -5.91
CA ASN A 481 49.45 17.27 -5.35
C ASN A 481 49.38 17.26 -3.81
N GLN A 482 49.98 16.25 -3.19
CA GLN A 482 49.94 16.08 -1.73
C GLN A 482 50.52 17.26 -0.93
N TYR A 483 51.35 18.10 -1.56
CA TYR A 483 52.00 19.25 -0.91
C TYR A 483 51.20 20.55 -0.98
N ASP A 484 50.12 20.60 -1.77
CA ASP A 484 49.24 21.77 -1.91
C ASP A 484 47.80 21.38 -1.63
N VAL A 485 47.35 21.60 -0.39
CA VAL A 485 45.99 21.27 0.08
C VAL A 485 44.91 21.88 -0.81
N SER A 486 45.13 23.11 -1.33
CA SER A 486 44.16 23.79 -2.18
C SER A 486 43.91 23.08 -3.53
N LYS A 487 44.79 22.15 -3.93
CA LYS A 487 44.66 21.41 -5.18
C LYS A 487 43.79 20.17 -5.07
N TRP A 488 43.70 19.57 -3.89
CA TRP A 488 42.97 18.31 -3.70
C TRP A 488 41.80 18.42 -2.72
N ASP A 489 41.86 19.33 -1.75
CA ASP A 489 40.75 19.61 -0.84
C ASP A 489 39.83 20.67 -1.48
N VAL A 490 39.13 20.26 -2.54
CA VAL A 490 38.27 21.14 -3.32
C VAL A 490 36.91 21.31 -2.63
N PRO A 491 36.41 22.55 -2.46
CA PRO A 491 35.09 22.78 -1.88
C PRO A 491 33.99 22.35 -2.85
N PHE A 492 32.83 21.98 -2.32
CA PHE A 492 31.62 21.84 -3.13
C PHE A 492 31.14 23.20 -3.66
N PRO A 493 30.40 23.22 -4.78
CA PRO A 493 29.69 24.42 -5.24
C PRO A 493 28.80 25.02 -4.13
N GLU A 494 28.62 26.34 -4.15
CA GLU A 494 27.88 27.08 -3.11
C GLU A 494 26.47 26.52 -2.90
N GLU A 495 25.82 26.07 -3.97
CA GLU A 495 24.49 25.49 -3.97
C GLU A 495 24.42 24.18 -3.18
N LEU A 496 25.47 23.35 -3.26
CA LEU A 496 25.57 22.11 -2.50
C LEU A 496 25.98 22.35 -1.05
N ILE A 497 26.78 23.40 -0.78
CA ILE A 497 27.14 23.81 0.59
C ILE A 497 25.89 24.21 1.38
N LYS A 498 24.94 24.94 0.76
CA LYS A 498 23.69 25.35 1.43
C LYS A 498 22.79 24.16 1.80
N ALA A 499 22.86 23.07 1.05
CA ALA A 499 22.09 21.84 1.26
C ALA A 499 22.94 20.70 1.85
N ASP A 500 24.08 21.03 2.45
CA ASP A 500 25.05 20.07 2.95
C ASP A 500 24.51 19.08 4.01
N PRO A 501 23.73 19.49 5.02
CA PRO A 501 23.11 18.55 5.96
C PRO A 501 21.82 17.89 5.43
N MET A 502 21.43 18.19 4.19
CA MET A 502 20.16 17.73 3.62
C MET A 502 20.36 16.48 2.76
N ILE A 503 19.35 15.63 2.75
CA ILE A 503 19.21 14.49 1.85
C ILE A 503 18.00 14.72 0.95
N SER A 504 17.93 14.02 -0.18
CA SER A 504 16.74 14.05 -1.03
C SER A 504 15.82 12.90 -0.69
N VAL A 505 14.55 13.22 -0.49
CA VAL A 505 13.43 12.28 -0.55
C VAL A 505 12.90 12.30 -1.99
N ALA A 506 13.05 11.18 -2.69
CA ALA A 506 12.59 10.97 -4.05
C ALA A 506 11.29 10.16 -4.06
N CYS A 507 10.26 10.74 -4.65
CA CYS A 507 8.94 10.14 -4.84
C CYS A 507 8.78 9.82 -6.33
N THR A 508 8.75 8.53 -6.68
CA THR A 508 8.77 8.09 -8.08
C THR A 508 7.57 7.20 -8.39
N ASN A 509 6.96 7.40 -9.56
CA ASN A 509 5.99 6.45 -10.13
C ASN A 509 6.51 5.92 -11.47
N TRP A 510 6.64 4.61 -11.60
CA TRP A 510 7.00 3.94 -12.85
C TRP A 510 5.74 3.68 -13.69
N ASP A 511 5.33 4.70 -14.43
CA ASP A 511 4.23 4.62 -15.40
C ASP A 511 4.63 4.01 -16.75
N MET A 512 5.89 3.58 -16.87
CA MET A 512 6.48 2.95 -18.04
C MET A 512 6.26 3.80 -19.31
N ALA A 513 6.32 5.12 -19.14
CA ALA A 513 6.11 6.15 -20.15
C ALA A 513 4.76 6.05 -20.87
N CYS A 514 3.71 5.53 -20.22
CA CYS A 514 2.38 5.50 -20.81
C CYS A 514 1.84 6.91 -21.04
N LYS A 515 1.54 7.24 -22.29
CA LYS A 515 1.06 8.58 -22.70
C LYS A 515 -0.43 8.81 -22.47
N GLN A 516 -1.14 7.86 -21.85
CA GLN A 516 -2.56 7.98 -21.51
C GLN A 516 -2.92 9.27 -20.75
N PRO A 517 -2.14 9.73 -19.75
CA PRO A 517 -2.42 10.95 -18.99
C PRO A 517 -2.58 12.18 -19.91
N ARG A 518 -3.41 13.12 -19.48
CA ARG A 518 -3.71 14.35 -20.27
C ARG A 518 -2.49 15.26 -20.36
N ASN A 519 -1.74 15.38 -19.28
CA ASN A 519 -0.61 16.27 -19.09
C ASN A 519 0.71 15.48 -19.04
N PHE A 520 0.86 14.48 -19.91
CA PHE A 520 2.11 13.73 -20.05
C PHE A 520 3.19 14.63 -20.67
N ASN A 521 4.31 14.84 -19.97
CA ASN A 521 5.41 15.69 -20.46
C ASN A 521 6.79 15.24 -19.95
N SER A 522 7.85 15.71 -20.61
CA SER A 522 9.24 15.59 -20.17
C SER A 522 9.76 16.89 -19.58
N GLY A 523 10.95 16.86 -18.97
CA GLY A 523 11.53 17.96 -18.22
C GLY A 523 10.81 18.23 -16.90
N CYS A 524 11.02 19.43 -16.36
CA CYS A 524 10.42 19.90 -15.11
C CYS A 524 9.02 20.44 -15.35
N ASN A 525 8.04 19.88 -14.63
CA ASN A 525 6.63 20.23 -14.75
C ASN A 525 6.03 20.46 -13.38
N GLU A 526 5.24 21.52 -13.25
CA GLU A 526 4.55 21.87 -12.02
C GLU A 526 3.29 21.02 -11.81
N ILE A 527 3.06 20.61 -10.56
CA ILE A 527 1.81 20.00 -10.11
C ILE A 527 1.39 20.70 -8.83
N LYS A 528 0.14 21.15 -8.78
CA LYS A 528 -0.46 21.75 -7.59
C LYS A 528 -1.36 20.74 -6.89
N HIS A 529 -1.25 20.69 -5.57
CA HIS A 529 -2.17 19.95 -4.72
C HIS A 529 -2.40 20.76 -3.45
N GLN A 530 -3.66 21.12 -3.21
CA GLN A 530 -4.03 22.07 -2.16
C GLN A 530 -3.25 23.37 -2.29
N ASP A 531 -2.54 23.79 -1.24
CA ASP A 531 -1.69 24.98 -1.18
C ASP A 531 -0.22 24.71 -1.54
N LYS A 532 0.12 23.48 -1.97
CA LYS A 532 1.50 23.06 -2.27
C LYS A 532 1.77 22.95 -3.77
N LEU A 533 3.02 23.23 -4.12
CA LEU A 533 3.56 23.12 -5.47
C LEU A 533 4.68 22.07 -5.50
N TYR A 534 4.59 21.15 -6.45
CA TYR A 534 5.56 20.08 -6.68
C TYR A 534 6.16 20.21 -8.08
N TYR A 535 7.42 19.81 -8.20
CA TYR A 535 8.14 19.78 -9.47
C TYR A 535 8.43 18.33 -9.86
N SER A 536 7.64 17.84 -10.81
CA SER A 536 7.83 16.51 -11.41
C SER A 536 8.81 16.58 -12.55
N HIS A 537 9.73 15.63 -12.60
CA HIS A 537 10.74 15.52 -13.64
C HIS A 537 10.65 14.17 -14.37
N ARG A 538 10.69 14.21 -15.70
CA ARG A 538 10.90 13.05 -16.55
C ARG A 538 11.99 13.37 -17.58
N TRP A 539 13.03 12.55 -17.66
CA TRP A 539 14.19 12.83 -18.52
C TRP A 539 13.83 13.02 -20.01
N THR A 540 13.01 12.13 -20.56
CA THR A 540 12.52 12.17 -21.95
C THR A 540 11.09 11.64 -22.01
N ASP A 541 10.40 11.82 -23.13
CA ASP A 541 9.06 11.22 -23.35
C ASP A 541 9.08 9.68 -23.42
N LYS A 542 10.29 9.09 -23.43
CA LYS A 542 10.57 7.65 -23.39
C LYS A 542 11.30 7.23 -22.10
N TYR A 543 11.33 8.07 -21.08
CA TYR A 543 11.80 7.67 -19.77
C TYR A 543 10.64 7.09 -18.95
N ARG A 544 10.85 5.93 -18.33
CA ARG A 544 9.80 5.07 -17.74
C ARG A 544 9.18 5.57 -16.45
N ALA A 545 9.79 6.56 -15.82
CA ALA A 545 9.35 7.04 -14.51
C ALA A 545 9.14 8.55 -14.50
N LEU A 546 8.25 8.98 -13.62
CA LEU A 546 8.09 10.38 -13.22
C LEU A 546 8.58 10.50 -11.78
N THR A 547 9.47 11.45 -11.51
CA THR A 547 10.09 11.59 -10.17
C THR A 547 9.97 13.01 -9.64
N GLN A 548 9.64 13.15 -8.36
CA GLN A 548 9.78 14.37 -7.59
C GLN A 548 10.90 14.19 -6.56
N LYS A 549 11.73 15.21 -6.33
CA LYS A 549 12.77 15.19 -5.30
C LYS A 549 12.64 16.42 -4.40
N LYS A 550 12.66 16.21 -3.10
CA LYS A 550 12.61 17.26 -2.09
C LYS A 550 13.72 17.08 -1.08
N TYR A 551 14.38 18.18 -0.70
CA TYR A 551 15.34 18.17 0.39
C TYR A 551 14.64 18.00 1.74
N GLU A 552 15.18 17.12 2.58
CA GLU A 552 14.78 16.90 3.96
C GLU A 552 16.03 16.71 4.85
N SER A 553 15.90 16.89 6.16
CA SER A 553 17.00 16.75 7.12
C SER A 553 17.26 15.28 7.42
N ASP A 554 18.52 14.84 7.32
CA ASP A 554 18.92 13.47 7.69
C ASP A 554 18.71 13.21 9.19
N ASP A 555 19.11 14.16 10.04
CA ASP A 555 18.93 14.06 11.49
C ASP A 555 17.44 13.94 11.88
N GLU A 556 16.57 14.75 11.26
CA GLU A 556 15.13 14.67 11.55
C GLU A 556 14.58 13.27 11.23
N LEU A 557 14.97 12.70 10.09
CA LEU A 557 14.42 11.44 9.58
C LEU A 557 15.02 10.20 10.24
N PHE A 558 16.30 10.24 10.64
CA PHE A 558 17.03 9.02 11.00
C PHE A 558 17.85 9.08 12.30
N ALA A 559 18.11 10.26 12.88
CA ALA A 559 18.83 10.32 14.16
C ALA A 559 17.93 9.99 15.37
N SER A 560 16.61 10.11 15.21
CA SER A 560 15.62 9.75 16.24
C SER A 560 15.44 8.23 16.38
N ASP A 561 14.75 7.78 17.43
CA ASP A 561 14.47 6.35 17.65
C ASP A 561 13.58 5.72 16.59
N TYR A 562 12.77 6.52 15.89
CA TYR A 562 12.02 6.11 14.71
C TYR A 562 11.46 7.34 14.00
N TYR A 563 10.96 7.12 12.79
CA TYR A 563 10.17 8.06 12.02
C TYR A 563 9.04 7.34 11.29
N TYR A 564 8.06 8.09 10.79
CA TYR A 564 6.97 7.55 9.97
C TYR A 564 7.12 7.94 8.51
N PHE A 565 6.95 6.95 7.64
CA PHE A 565 6.90 7.10 6.19
C PHE A 565 5.57 6.55 5.69
N GLN A 566 4.93 7.22 4.73
CA GLN A 566 3.63 6.83 4.21
C GLN A 566 3.54 6.98 2.70
N ILE A 567 3.00 5.96 2.05
CA ILE A 567 2.53 5.97 0.66
C ILE A 567 1.02 5.73 0.69
N ASP A 568 0.23 6.74 0.32
CA ASP A 568 -1.20 6.61 0.09
C ASP A 568 -1.43 6.45 -1.41
N TRP A 569 -1.60 5.20 -1.85
CA TRP A 569 -1.83 4.85 -3.24
C TRP A 569 -3.31 4.62 -3.48
N LYS A 570 -3.93 5.53 -4.22
CA LYS A 570 -5.35 5.54 -4.55
C LYS A 570 -5.58 5.25 -6.04
N PRO A 571 -6.83 5.01 -6.48
CA PRO A 571 -7.13 4.79 -7.89
C PRO A 571 -6.72 5.93 -8.84
N ASN A 572 -6.72 7.17 -8.35
CA ASN A 572 -6.51 8.37 -9.16
C ASN A 572 -5.25 9.17 -8.77
N GLU A 573 -4.58 8.82 -7.67
CA GLU A 573 -3.47 9.61 -7.14
C GLU A 573 -2.55 8.80 -6.24
N ILE A 574 -1.34 9.30 -6.03
CA ILE A 574 -0.36 8.79 -5.09
C ILE A 574 0.14 9.97 -4.26
N ILE A 575 0.12 9.81 -2.94
CA ILE A 575 0.56 10.82 -1.98
C ILE A 575 1.66 10.22 -1.11
N TRP A 576 2.78 10.93 -1.00
CA TRP A 576 3.90 10.56 -0.15
C TRP A 576 3.95 11.50 1.05
N SER A 577 4.06 10.96 2.26
CA SER A 577 4.09 11.76 3.48
C SER A 577 5.06 11.19 4.51
N ILE A 578 5.63 12.07 5.33
CA ILE A 578 6.58 11.70 6.39
C ILE A 578 6.29 12.49 7.66
N GLY A 579 6.60 11.94 8.83
CA GLY A 579 6.33 12.64 10.10
C GLY A 579 6.77 11.92 11.37
N LEU A 580 6.69 12.62 12.50
CA LEU A 580 7.03 12.08 13.82
C LEU A 580 5.94 11.16 14.40
N SER A 581 4.72 11.28 13.90
CA SER A 581 3.57 10.45 14.32
C SER A 581 2.49 10.43 13.24
N PRO A 582 1.55 9.46 13.25
CA PRO A 582 0.45 9.40 12.27
C PRO A 582 -0.40 10.67 12.20
N SER A 583 -0.57 11.39 13.31
CA SER A 583 -1.31 12.66 13.39
C SER A 583 -0.47 13.89 13.03
N ASN A 584 0.83 13.74 12.80
CA ASN A 584 1.77 14.81 12.47
C ASN A 584 2.63 14.41 11.27
N MET A 585 1.97 14.19 10.13
CA MET A 585 2.61 13.85 8.86
C MET A 585 2.52 15.06 7.92
N ARG A 586 3.59 15.32 7.17
CA ARG A 586 3.62 16.29 6.08
C ARG A 586 3.74 15.60 4.73
N GLU A 587 2.99 16.09 3.75
CA GLU A 587 3.15 15.68 2.35
C GLU A 587 4.51 16.17 1.79
N VAL A 588 5.21 15.27 1.12
CA VAL A 588 6.52 15.51 0.48
C VAL A 588 6.55 15.15 -1.01
N GLY A 589 5.51 14.50 -1.52
CA GLY A 589 5.31 14.25 -2.94
C GLY A 589 3.84 13.98 -3.26
N TYR A 590 3.44 14.29 -4.48
CA TYR A 590 2.07 14.11 -4.98
C TYR A 590 2.05 13.91 -6.50
N MET A 591 1.34 12.89 -6.96
CA MET A 591 1.08 12.65 -8.38
C MET A 591 -0.36 12.20 -8.59
N ASN A 592 -0.97 12.55 -9.72
CA ASN A 592 -2.32 12.15 -10.07
C ASN A 592 -2.42 11.60 -11.50
N TYR A 593 -3.58 11.03 -11.82
CA TYR A 593 -3.86 10.41 -13.12
C TYR A 593 -3.77 11.37 -14.31
N GLU A 594 -3.77 12.68 -14.09
CA GLU A 594 -3.65 13.67 -15.15
C GLU A 594 -2.22 13.75 -15.71
N VAL A 595 -1.20 13.48 -14.89
CA VAL A 595 0.22 13.61 -15.28
C VAL A 595 0.93 12.27 -15.48
N THR A 596 0.43 11.20 -14.85
CA THR A 596 1.09 9.90 -14.83
C THR A 596 0.06 8.76 -14.80
N SER A 597 0.41 7.60 -15.36
CA SER A 597 -0.47 6.43 -15.28
C SER A 597 -0.35 5.79 -13.89
N ILE A 598 -1.43 5.89 -13.10
CA ILE A 598 -1.50 5.31 -11.76
C ILE A 598 -1.63 3.78 -11.88
N PRO A 599 -0.75 2.99 -11.24
CA PRO A 599 -0.89 1.54 -11.17
C PRO A 599 -2.23 1.10 -10.58
N ASN A 600 -2.79 -0.01 -11.08
CA ASN A 600 -4.04 -0.60 -10.59
C ASN A 600 -3.98 -2.13 -10.41
N ASN A 601 -2.78 -2.70 -10.45
CA ASN A 601 -2.51 -4.13 -10.26
C ASN A 601 -1.89 -4.39 -8.88
N GLN A 602 -1.89 -5.63 -8.40
CA GLN A 602 -1.44 -5.98 -7.05
C GLN A 602 0.08 -5.79 -6.88
N MET A 603 0.47 -5.11 -5.80
CA MET A 603 1.86 -4.80 -5.44
C MET A 603 2.17 -5.24 -4.01
N THR A 604 3.44 -5.57 -3.75
CA THR A 604 4.00 -5.88 -2.43
C THR A 604 4.89 -4.74 -1.96
N LEU A 605 4.87 -4.45 -0.66
CA LEU A 605 5.79 -3.49 -0.06
C LEU A 605 7.18 -4.12 0.09
N ILE A 606 8.21 -3.39 -0.29
CA ILE A 606 9.61 -3.74 -0.10
C ILE A 606 10.25 -2.60 0.69
N ILE A 607 11.17 -2.96 1.60
CA ILE A 607 11.96 -2.00 2.38
C ILE A 607 13.41 -2.44 2.29
N THR A 608 14.29 -1.54 1.88
CA THR A 608 15.70 -1.88 1.61
C THR A 608 16.66 -0.80 2.10
N GLN A 609 17.91 -1.23 2.31
CA GLN A 609 19.08 -0.37 2.51
C GLN A 609 20.13 -0.81 1.49
N GLU A 610 20.34 0.01 0.46
CA GLU A 610 21.02 -0.39 -0.76
C GLU A 610 22.25 0.44 -1.06
N TYR A 611 23.30 -0.21 -1.55
CA TYR A 611 24.41 0.47 -2.20
C TYR A 611 24.12 0.61 -3.69
N HIS A 612 23.93 1.84 -4.18
CA HIS A 612 23.71 2.12 -5.60
C HIS A 612 24.95 2.70 -6.28
N ASN A 613 24.97 2.56 -7.61
CA ASN A 613 25.88 3.31 -8.44
C ASN A 613 25.44 4.78 -8.50
N THR A 614 26.27 5.70 -8.05
CA THR A 614 25.97 7.15 -8.07
C THR A 614 25.82 7.70 -9.48
N LYS A 615 26.23 6.97 -10.53
CA LYS A 615 25.94 7.31 -11.92
C LYS A 615 24.45 7.32 -12.25
N TRP A 616 23.61 6.65 -11.46
CA TRP A 616 22.15 6.73 -11.59
C TRP A 616 21.58 8.03 -11.01
N TRP A 617 22.38 8.77 -10.24
CA TRP A 617 22.01 9.98 -9.53
C TRP A 617 22.87 11.17 -9.96
N PRO A 618 22.62 11.75 -11.16
CA PRO A 618 23.39 12.88 -11.65
C PRO A 618 23.43 14.03 -10.64
N GLY A 619 24.63 14.56 -10.40
CA GLY A 619 24.85 15.64 -9.44
C GLY A 619 25.09 15.20 -7.99
N SER A 620 25.15 13.89 -7.70
CA SER A 620 25.52 13.40 -6.36
C SER A 620 26.87 14.02 -5.90
N PRO A 621 26.94 14.60 -4.68
CA PRO A 621 28.19 15.20 -4.16
C PRO A 621 29.26 14.15 -3.84
N TYR A 622 28.81 12.92 -3.51
CA TYR A 622 29.66 11.82 -3.15
C TYR A 622 29.54 10.71 -4.20
N MET A 623 30.68 10.16 -4.60
CA MET A 623 30.78 9.05 -5.54
C MET A 623 30.98 7.76 -4.76
N GLN A 624 30.20 6.73 -5.09
CA GLN A 624 30.16 5.47 -4.34
C GLN A 624 31.55 4.80 -4.22
N GLU A 625 32.34 4.90 -5.27
CA GLU A 625 33.73 4.40 -5.33
C GLU A 625 34.67 5.04 -4.32
N ASN A 626 34.43 6.30 -3.93
CA ASN A 626 35.29 7.05 -3.02
C ASN A 626 34.80 7.00 -1.57
N ILE A 627 33.71 6.28 -1.31
CA ILE A 627 33.23 6.01 0.05
C ILE A 627 33.89 4.73 0.56
N PRO A 628 34.51 4.73 1.76
CA PRO A 628 35.12 3.55 2.33
C PRO A 628 34.18 2.34 2.44
N PHE A 629 34.74 1.16 2.60
CA PHE A 629 33.98 0.02 3.12
C PHE A 629 33.66 0.26 4.60
N PRO A 630 32.41 0.07 5.04
CA PRO A 630 32.03 0.32 6.43
C PRO A 630 32.71 -0.70 7.35
N SER A 631 33.39 -0.25 8.40
CA SER A 631 34.02 -1.16 9.39
C SER A 631 33.03 -1.71 10.43
N LYS A 632 31.83 -1.12 10.50
CA LYS A 632 30.74 -1.45 11.42
C LYS A 632 29.49 -1.84 10.63
N ASP A 633 28.65 -2.64 11.25
CA ASP A 633 27.33 -2.95 10.73
C ASP A 633 26.49 -1.66 10.66
N LEU A 634 25.76 -1.46 9.57
CA LEU A 634 24.72 -0.42 9.46
C LEU A 634 23.36 -1.09 9.67
N ILE A 635 22.57 -0.56 10.61
CA ILE A 635 21.38 -1.22 11.14
C ILE A 635 20.13 -0.40 10.81
N GLY A 636 19.13 -1.09 10.25
CA GLY A 636 17.76 -0.60 10.13
C GLY A 636 16.80 -1.46 10.95
N GLU A 637 15.77 -0.84 11.52
CA GLU A 637 14.75 -1.51 12.33
C GLU A 637 13.35 -1.09 11.89
N ILE A 638 12.46 -2.06 11.77
CA ILE A 638 11.06 -1.85 11.38
C ILE A 638 10.18 -2.24 12.54
N TYR A 639 9.40 -1.30 13.05
CA TYR A 639 8.63 -1.45 14.28
C TYR A 639 7.13 -1.63 14.04
N GLU A 640 6.60 -1.11 12.94
CA GLU A 640 5.18 -1.25 12.61
C GLU A 640 4.95 -1.04 11.12
N LEU A 641 4.05 -1.83 10.54
CA LEU A 641 3.40 -1.54 9.26
C LEU A 641 1.90 -1.55 9.49
N VAL A 642 1.22 -0.49 9.07
CA VAL A 642 -0.23 -0.43 8.98
C VAL A 642 -0.62 -0.13 7.54
N ILE A 643 -1.57 -0.87 6.98
CA ILE A 643 -2.14 -0.63 5.66
C ILE A 643 -3.63 -0.39 5.86
N GLU A 644 -4.09 0.82 5.58
CA GLU A 644 -5.48 1.28 5.80
C GLU A 644 -6.19 1.63 4.50
#